data_AF-A0A2V2GGR5-F1
#
_entry.id   AF-A0A2V2GGR5-F1
#
_cell.length_a   1.000
_cell.length_b   1.000
_cell.length_c   1.000
_cell.angle_alpha   90.00
_cell.angle_beta   90.00
_cell.angle_gamma   90.00
#
_symmetry.space_group_name_H-M   'P 1'
#
loop_
_entity.id
_entity.type
_entity.pdbx_description
1 polymer ?
#
loop_
_entity_poly.entity_id
_entity_poly.type
_entity_poly.pdbx_seq_one_letter_code
_entity_poly.pdbx_strand_id
1 'polypeptide(L)'
;MKRKIRKRFDYRHIICIAITLGFVALGVFLFFGSVGRIIESVRNFGLSVAYYFCELFGVPHNITPTVNNFPQIPFFDFLGGSAPSEPSVPSVPSQGSPSIPLPETFDGFKEKWTTYWQTWATKDNFFAYLAWLSNALYYAALFVVVIVPALVVVYFLMRRLLRRENNDYDRDTKPLRIFKRVVAVTYRPVKAWLSSFIGFIRDSGVYWKVWLCLWLFYFNVFTIVLEFIAFYLYFAVSFDFINIYRQVYKLVLDLWAALTFIPLWGWALLALFLIDRWRKSIGYSVLHHNEMKNRGFINARPIVLMVCGTMGKKKTTMITDIALSQAVMFKDKAFEKILENDLKFPHFPWLILENAVKRAMARHEVYNLATCRKFVNHLSACFFAAYTYPEYAKSLRRHLRKRYGLPYDNLCFGYDFERYGFTHDDKLKVVNVWEVVKTYAQLYFIYIIQSSLIISNYSVRTDSLISDMGNFPMWNTDFFKRDSRLIDSFSRHSHILDFDCLRLGRKVIENNPLADSFEFGVIDITEVGKERKNMLELKELKKREDMTNQKNDGFNDWLKMIRHSATVDNFPFVKVITDEQRPESWGADARDLCEIVHIRESGETRLAMPFFFVGELLYSLILGRFVNLYYRYRFTRGDNTLSMHLLKAIAAKAQHYYSGVYNTFGYCPLRVQVESGTQDGQLDENTYYLANKKIYSKRFSTDCFSDFFTQKALRSPVGLDDLPEYATEKATFAEMDLQNSYFFNDLKGKDKQNEQDEKIIGR
;
A
#
# COMPACT_ATOMS: atom_id res chain seq x y z
N MET A 1 7.76 42.78 -18.72
CA MET A 1 7.82 43.56 -17.47
C MET A 1 7.67 42.62 -16.26
N LYS A 2 8.78 42.06 -15.74
CA LYS A 2 8.78 41.12 -14.60
C LYS A 2 8.66 41.90 -13.28
N ARG A 3 7.47 41.90 -12.68
CA ARG A 3 7.25 42.48 -11.34
C ARG A 3 8.02 41.63 -10.32
N LYS A 4 9.12 42.16 -9.76
CA LYS A 4 9.83 41.60 -8.59
C LYS A 4 8.84 41.55 -7.43
N ILE A 5 8.24 40.38 -7.18
CA ILE A 5 7.52 40.11 -5.93
C ILE A 5 8.59 40.07 -4.83
N ARG A 6 8.73 41.14 -4.05
CA ARG A 6 9.48 41.11 -2.79
C ARG A 6 8.86 39.98 -1.93
N LYS A 7 9.58 38.89 -1.71
CA LYS A 7 9.18 37.85 -0.75
C LYS A 7 9.01 38.55 0.61
N ARG A 8 7.76 38.75 1.05
CA ARG A 8 7.47 39.19 2.42
C ARG A 8 8.07 38.14 3.36
N PHE A 9 8.89 38.57 4.31
CA PHE A 9 9.44 37.72 5.36
C PHE A 9 8.26 37.11 6.13
N ASP A 10 8.18 35.77 6.18
CA ASP A 10 7.10 35.10 6.90
C ASP A 10 7.36 35.22 8.42
N TYR A 11 6.41 35.82 9.15
CA TYR A 11 6.51 36.04 10.59
C TYR A 11 6.69 34.73 11.39
N ARG A 12 6.32 33.58 10.79
CA ARG A 12 6.51 32.26 11.39
C ARG A 12 7.99 31.94 11.62
N HIS A 13 8.90 32.50 10.83
CA HIS A 13 10.34 32.40 11.08
C HIS A 13 10.72 33.03 12.43
N ILE A 14 10.13 34.17 12.79
CA ILE A 14 10.37 34.87 14.06
C ILE A 14 9.93 33.98 15.23
N ILE A 15 8.76 33.36 15.11
CA ILE A 15 8.23 32.44 16.12
C ILE A 15 9.16 31.24 16.28
N CYS A 16 9.61 30.62 15.18
CA CYS A 16 10.54 29.49 15.24
C CYS A 16 11.90 29.88 15.86
N ILE A 17 12.41 31.08 15.58
CA ILE A 17 13.64 31.59 16.20
C ILE A 17 13.43 31.75 17.72
N ALA A 18 12.32 32.36 18.15
CA ALA A 18 12.01 32.50 19.57
C ALA A 18 11.91 31.15 20.30
N ILE A 19 11.25 30.15 19.69
CA ILE A 19 11.18 28.78 20.22
C ILE A 19 12.59 28.17 20.32
N THR A 20 13.42 28.34 19.29
CA THR A 20 14.80 27.83 19.26
C THR A 20 15.63 28.45 20.37
N LEU A 21 15.54 29.76 20.58
CA LEU A 21 16.20 30.45 21.70
C LEU A 21 15.72 29.92 23.05
N GLY A 22 14.42 29.62 23.19
CA GLY A 22 13.89 28.95 24.38
C GLY A 22 14.50 27.57 24.62
N PHE A 23 14.66 26.74 23.58
CA PHE A 23 15.35 25.46 23.68
C PHE A 23 16.83 25.61 24.04
N VAL A 24 17.52 26.61 23.49
CA VAL A 24 18.91 26.90 23.86
C VAL A 24 19.01 27.32 25.32
N ALA A 25 18.11 28.19 25.80
CA ALA A 25 18.06 28.58 27.21
C ALA A 25 17.85 27.38 28.14
N LEU A 26 16.93 26.46 27.81
CA LEU A 26 16.77 25.21 28.55
C LEU A 26 18.05 24.36 28.55
N GLY A 27 18.76 24.31 27.44
CA GLY A 27 20.07 23.65 27.34
C GLY A 27 21.10 24.22 28.32
N VAL A 28 21.21 25.54 28.37
CA VAL A 28 22.18 26.25 29.21
C VAL A 28 21.82 26.16 30.70
N PHE A 29 20.54 26.28 31.07
CA PHE A 29 20.15 26.35 32.48
C PHE A 29 19.82 25.00 33.12
N LEU A 30 19.29 24.04 32.35
CA LEU A 30 18.81 22.76 32.89
C LEU A 30 19.67 21.56 32.45
N PHE A 31 20.21 21.60 31.23
CA PHE A 31 20.92 20.45 30.64
C PHE A 31 22.42 20.70 30.40
N PHE A 32 23.04 21.68 31.06
CA PHE A 32 24.45 22.01 30.83
C PHE A 32 25.40 20.83 31.09
N GLY A 33 25.03 19.92 32.00
CA GLY A 33 25.77 18.68 32.25
C GLY A 33 25.95 17.77 31.02
N SER A 34 25.07 17.87 30.01
CA SER A 34 25.20 17.14 28.74
C SER A 34 26.45 17.55 27.95
N VAL A 35 26.89 18.81 28.06
CA VAL A 35 28.14 19.31 27.45
C VAL A 35 29.35 18.61 28.08
N GLY A 36 29.36 18.46 29.41
CA GLY A 36 30.44 17.77 30.12
C GLY A 36 30.50 16.29 29.75
N ARG A 37 29.36 15.62 29.74
CA ARG A 37 29.25 14.21 29.33
C ARG A 37 29.71 13.98 27.90
N ILE A 38 29.35 14.84 26.93
CA ILE A 38 29.78 14.65 25.54
C ILE A 38 31.29 14.77 25.37
N ILE A 39 31.91 15.75 26.01
CA ILE A 39 33.36 15.95 25.98
C ILE A 39 34.07 14.72 26.57
N GLU A 40 33.57 14.22 27.70
CA GLU A 40 34.08 12.99 28.31
C GLU A 40 33.93 11.78 27.38
N SER A 41 32.76 11.59 26.76
CA SER A 41 32.52 10.46 25.85
C SER A 41 33.43 10.50 24.62
N VAL A 42 33.74 11.69 24.09
CA VAL A 42 34.66 11.85 22.96
C VAL A 42 36.09 11.50 23.37
N ARG A 43 36.51 11.89 24.58
CA ARG A 43 37.81 11.49 25.14
C ARG A 43 37.88 9.98 25.35
N ASN A 44 36.84 9.37 25.93
CA ASN A 44 36.76 7.92 26.15
C ASN A 44 36.85 7.17 24.82
N PHE A 45 36.13 7.63 23.80
CA PHE A 45 36.19 7.07 22.44
C PHE A 45 37.59 7.17 21.85
N GLY A 46 38.23 8.35 21.88
CA GLY A 46 39.57 8.53 21.33
C GLY A 46 40.63 7.65 22.01
N LEU A 47 40.59 7.54 23.34
CA LEU A 47 41.51 6.69 24.10
C LEU A 47 41.26 5.20 23.86
N SER A 48 40.00 4.77 23.76
CA SER A 48 39.67 3.38 23.42
C SER A 48 40.08 3.00 22.00
N VAL A 49 39.94 3.91 21.02
CA VAL A 49 40.43 3.70 19.64
C VAL A 49 41.95 3.54 19.64
N ALA A 50 42.67 4.42 20.33
CA ALA A 50 44.12 4.38 20.39
C ALA A 50 44.62 3.10 21.10
N TYR A 51 43.98 2.71 22.21
CA TYR A 51 44.25 1.47 22.92
C TYR A 51 43.99 0.23 22.05
N TYR A 52 42.83 0.16 21.41
CA TYR A 52 42.46 -0.93 20.51
C TYR A 52 43.48 -1.09 19.36
N PHE A 53 43.91 0.02 18.74
CA PHE A 53 44.89 0.01 17.68
C PHE A 53 46.26 -0.47 18.18
N CYS A 54 46.77 0.09 19.28
CA CYS A 54 48.10 -0.27 19.78
C CYS A 54 48.18 -1.74 20.22
N GLU A 55 47.12 -2.28 20.84
CA GLU A 55 47.06 -3.70 21.22
C GLU A 55 46.94 -4.62 20.00
N LEU A 56 46.14 -4.26 19.00
CA LEU A 56 45.98 -5.06 17.78
C LEU A 56 47.29 -5.17 16.98
N PHE A 57 48.09 -4.10 16.98
CA PHE A 57 49.37 -4.03 16.25
C PHE A 57 50.60 -4.28 17.13
N GLY A 58 50.43 -4.62 18.42
CA GLY A 58 51.54 -4.90 19.34
C GLY A 58 52.49 -3.72 19.57
N VAL A 59 52.02 -2.49 19.40
CA VAL A 59 52.82 -1.27 19.58
C VAL A 59 52.90 -0.96 21.07
N PRO A 60 54.09 -0.85 21.70
CA PRO A 60 54.20 -0.53 23.12
C PRO A 60 53.60 0.85 23.40
N HIS A 61 52.65 0.91 24.33
CA HIS A 61 51.93 2.12 24.70
C HIS A 61 51.73 2.23 26.21
N ASN A 62 51.54 3.45 26.71
CA ASN A 62 51.13 3.72 28.10
C ASN A 62 49.71 4.32 28.17
N ILE A 63 48.87 3.99 27.18
CA ILE A 63 47.49 4.47 27.06
C ILE A 63 46.60 3.70 28.04
N THR A 64 45.97 4.40 28.98
CA THR A 64 44.96 3.84 29.89
C THR A 64 43.55 4.28 29.46
N PRO A 65 42.70 3.37 28.96
CA PRO A 65 41.32 3.70 28.58
C PRO A 65 40.50 4.21 29.77
N THR A 66 39.91 5.40 29.64
CA THR A 66 39.10 6.02 30.71
C THR A 66 37.63 5.62 30.67
N VAL A 67 37.23 4.77 29.71
CA VAL A 67 35.85 4.30 29.52
C VAL A 67 35.30 3.55 30.75
N ASN A 68 36.16 3.01 31.61
CA ASN A 68 35.77 2.31 32.84
C ASN A 68 35.69 3.21 34.10
N ASN A 69 36.03 4.49 33.97
CA ASN A 69 35.97 5.45 35.07
C ASN A 69 34.54 6.00 35.22
N PHE A 70 34.14 6.36 36.44
CA PHE A 70 32.84 7.02 36.66
C PHE A 70 32.80 8.42 36.01
N PRO A 71 31.63 8.84 35.51
CA PRO A 71 31.45 10.19 34.98
C PRO A 71 31.80 11.26 36.03
N GLN A 72 32.57 12.27 35.65
CA GLN A 72 32.94 13.38 36.54
C GLN A 72 31.77 14.35 36.75
N ILE A 73 31.01 14.23 37.83
CA ILE A 73 29.87 15.10 38.11
C ILE A 73 30.11 15.89 39.42
N PRO A 74 30.03 17.22 39.43
CA PRO A 74 29.78 18.14 38.30
C PRO A 74 31.01 18.34 37.38
N PHE A 75 30.78 18.44 36.07
CA PHE A 75 31.84 18.59 35.06
C PHE A 75 32.46 19.99 34.98
N PHE A 76 31.72 21.03 35.39
CA PHE A 76 32.14 22.42 35.30
C PHE A 76 31.89 23.12 36.63
N ASP A 77 32.94 23.73 37.18
CA ASP A 77 32.96 24.31 38.53
C ASP A 77 32.44 25.76 38.58
N PHE A 78 31.66 26.17 37.58
CA PHE A 78 31.34 27.58 37.30
C PHE A 78 30.30 28.20 38.27
N LEU A 79 29.71 27.42 39.17
CA LEU A 79 28.72 27.86 40.17
C LEU A 79 29.22 27.77 41.62
N GLY A 80 30.53 27.77 41.83
CA GLY A 80 31.14 27.92 43.16
C GLY A 80 31.10 26.62 43.98
N GLY A 81 32.11 25.78 43.76
CA GLY A 81 32.33 24.55 44.53
C GLY A 81 33.80 24.12 44.55
N SER A 82 34.70 25.05 44.91
CA SER A 82 36.10 24.80 45.33
C SER A 82 36.86 23.61 44.70
N ALA A 83 37.62 23.90 43.65
CA ALA A 83 39.05 23.60 43.39
C ALA A 83 39.64 22.21 43.78
N PRO A 84 40.57 21.68 42.96
CA PRO A 84 40.97 20.28 42.98
C PRO A 84 41.89 19.96 44.17
N SER A 85 41.68 18.81 44.81
CA SER A 85 42.70 18.18 45.65
C SER A 85 42.75 16.67 45.45
N GLU A 86 43.98 16.19 45.56
CA GLU A 86 44.54 14.87 45.36
C GLU A 86 43.86 13.71 46.16
N PRO A 87 44.23 12.44 45.85
CA PRO A 87 43.42 11.29 46.19
C PRO A 87 43.68 10.82 47.62
N SER A 88 42.64 10.79 48.46
CA SER A 88 42.44 9.78 49.50
C SER A 88 41.20 10.09 50.34
N VAL A 89 40.56 9.01 50.81
CA VAL A 89 39.48 8.93 51.80
C VAL A 89 38.04 9.08 51.24
N PRO A 90 37.14 8.11 51.53
CA PRO A 90 35.75 8.14 51.05
C PRO A 90 34.94 9.17 51.85
N SER A 91 34.84 10.39 51.31
CA SER A 91 34.00 11.43 51.88
C SER A 91 32.57 11.37 51.34
N VAL A 92 31.64 11.22 52.27
CA VAL A 92 30.28 11.81 52.34
C VAL A 92 29.77 12.47 51.04
N PRO A 93 28.58 12.06 50.53
CA PRO A 93 28.07 12.57 49.27
C PRO A 93 27.78 14.08 49.36
N SER A 94 28.50 14.86 48.56
CA SER A 94 28.20 16.27 48.33
C SER A 94 26.82 16.40 47.68
N GLN A 95 26.00 17.28 48.25
CA GLN A 95 24.71 17.68 47.71
C GLN A 95 24.92 18.41 46.37
N GLY A 96 24.72 17.71 45.25
CA GLY A 96 24.81 18.32 43.92
C GLY A 96 24.72 17.34 42.76
N SER A 97 25.02 16.06 42.99
CA SER A 97 24.91 15.03 41.96
C SER A 97 23.45 14.55 41.82
N PRO A 98 22.91 14.38 40.59
CA PRO A 98 21.59 13.79 40.41
C PRO A 98 21.61 12.38 41.01
N SER A 99 20.89 12.18 42.11
CA SER A 99 20.81 10.92 42.82
C SER A 99 20.03 9.91 41.99
N ILE A 100 20.74 9.16 41.16
CA ILE A 100 20.14 8.02 40.47
C ILE A 100 19.87 6.95 41.53
N PRO A 101 18.67 6.35 41.57
CA PRO A 101 18.31 5.33 42.56
C PRO A 101 19.01 3.98 42.33
N LEU A 102 20.12 3.93 41.60
CA LEU A 102 20.90 2.74 41.28
C LEU A 102 22.26 2.78 42.02
N PRO A 103 22.67 1.70 42.71
CA PRO A 103 24.00 1.62 43.32
C PRO A 103 25.14 1.66 42.30
N GLU A 104 26.31 2.14 42.71
CA GLU A 104 27.51 2.22 41.85
C GLU A 104 28.21 0.86 41.67
N THR A 105 27.96 -0.09 42.57
CA THR A 105 28.55 -1.44 42.57
C THR A 105 27.49 -2.52 42.38
N PHE A 106 27.89 -3.63 41.75
CA PHE A 106 27.00 -4.78 41.52
C PHE A 106 26.52 -5.42 42.84
N ASP A 107 27.37 -5.46 43.86
CA ASP A 107 27.00 -5.98 45.18
C ASP A 107 25.95 -5.10 45.86
N GLY A 108 26.10 -3.76 45.80
CA GLY A 108 25.08 -2.83 46.29
C GLY A 108 23.76 -2.96 45.52
N PHE A 109 23.83 -3.23 44.22
CA PHE A 109 22.64 -3.55 43.42
C PHE A 109 21.96 -4.84 43.88
N LYS A 110 22.72 -5.92 44.10
CA LYS A 110 22.18 -7.19 44.60
C LYS A 110 21.50 -7.03 45.96
N GLU A 111 22.09 -6.23 46.84
CA GLU A 111 21.51 -5.90 48.15
C GLU A 111 20.18 -5.16 47.97
N LYS A 112 20.16 -4.03 47.24
CA LYS A 112 18.92 -3.27 46.98
C LYS A 112 17.87 -4.07 46.21
N TRP A 113 18.29 -4.95 45.30
CA TRP A 113 17.42 -5.85 44.57
C TRP A 113 16.75 -6.85 45.51
N THR A 114 17.50 -7.40 46.44
CA THR A 114 16.98 -8.29 47.48
C THR A 114 16.02 -7.53 48.40
N THR A 115 16.40 -6.33 48.84
CA THR A 115 15.51 -5.44 49.63
C THR A 115 14.23 -5.11 48.86
N TYR A 116 14.31 -4.82 47.57
CA TYR A 116 13.15 -4.57 46.72
C TYR A 116 12.20 -5.77 46.71
N TRP A 117 12.69 -6.99 46.47
CA TRP A 117 11.81 -8.17 46.53
C TRP A 117 11.25 -8.43 47.93
N GLN A 118 12.02 -8.14 48.99
CA GLN A 118 11.53 -8.20 50.37
C GLN A 118 10.43 -7.17 50.64
N THR A 119 10.43 -6.01 49.96
CA THR A 119 9.33 -5.02 50.08
C THR A 119 7.98 -5.57 49.62
N TRP A 120 7.95 -6.50 48.66
CA TRP A 120 6.72 -7.18 48.23
C TRP A 120 6.21 -8.20 49.26
N ALA A 121 7.10 -8.73 50.11
CA ALA A 121 6.77 -9.71 51.15
C ALA A 121 6.46 -9.08 52.52
N THR A 122 6.68 -7.77 52.70
CA THR A 122 6.49 -7.10 54.00
C THR A 122 5.05 -6.67 54.22
N LYS A 123 4.52 -6.98 55.42
CA LYS A 123 3.16 -6.65 55.85
C LYS A 123 2.87 -5.15 55.78
N ASP A 124 3.84 -4.32 56.16
CA ASP A 124 3.68 -2.86 56.21
C ASP A 124 3.55 -2.24 54.82
N ASN A 125 4.30 -2.72 53.83
CA ASN A 125 4.18 -2.28 52.44
C ASN A 125 2.86 -2.74 51.82
N PHE A 126 2.40 -3.95 52.17
CA PHE A 126 1.07 -4.41 51.77
C PHE A 126 -0.04 -3.52 52.36
N PHE A 127 0.06 -3.14 53.64
CA PHE A 127 -0.88 -2.20 54.24
C PHE A 127 -0.78 -0.79 53.67
N ALA A 128 0.42 -0.30 53.37
CA ALA A 128 0.62 0.99 52.71
C ALA A 128 0.03 1.00 51.29
N TYR A 129 0.19 -0.10 50.54
CA TYR A 129 -0.46 -0.30 49.25
C TYR A 129 -1.98 -0.35 49.38
N LEU A 130 -2.53 -1.08 50.36
CA LEU A 130 -3.96 -1.10 50.63
C LEU A 130 -4.49 0.28 51.05
N ALA A 131 -3.73 1.05 51.82
CA ALA A 131 -4.08 2.42 52.20
C ALA A 131 -4.04 3.37 50.99
N TRP A 132 -3.03 3.26 50.12
CA TRP A 132 -2.98 3.99 48.86
C TRP A 132 -4.13 3.61 47.93
N LEU A 133 -4.42 2.31 47.79
CA LEU A 133 -5.53 1.81 46.99
C LEU A 133 -6.87 2.27 47.57
N SER A 134 -7.02 2.28 48.89
CA SER A 134 -8.20 2.81 49.59
C SER A 134 -8.37 4.31 49.34
N ASN A 135 -7.29 5.10 49.41
CA ASN A 135 -7.32 6.51 49.06
C ASN A 135 -7.64 6.74 47.58
N ALA A 136 -7.05 5.96 46.68
CA ALA A 136 -7.34 6.02 45.25
C ALA A 136 -8.81 5.65 44.96
N LEU A 137 -9.33 4.62 45.62
CA LEU A 137 -10.73 4.21 45.55
C LEU A 137 -11.65 5.28 46.15
N TYR A 138 -11.26 5.96 47.24
CA TYR A 138 -11.99 7.08 47.81
C TYR A 138 -12.10 8.25 46.83
N TYR A 139 -11.00 8.67 46.20
CA TYR A 139 -11.04 9.71 45.18
C TYR A 139 -11.81 9.30 43.93
N ALA A 140 -11.68 8.03 43.50
CA ALA A 140 -12.49 7.49 42.42
C ALA A 140 -13.99 7.48 42.78
N ALA A 141 -14.33 7.10 44.02
CA ALA A 141 -15.70 7.13 44.52
C ALA A 141 -16.24 8.55 44.59
N LEU A 142 -15.46 9.52 45.08
CA LEU A 142 -15.83 10.94 45.10
C LEU A 142 -16.09 11.46 43.66
N PHE A 143 -15.22 11.12 42.72
CA PHE A 143 -15.39 11.44 41.31
C PHE A 143 -16.67 10.82 40.74
N VAL A 144 -16.95 9.56 41.05
CA VAL A 144 -18.19 8.86 40.67
C VAL A 144 -19.41 9.55 41.31
N VAL A 145 -19.38 9.88 42.60
CA VAL A 145 -20.49 10.54 43.31
C VAL A 145 -20.77 11.94 42.76
N VAL A 146 -19.77 12.67 42.26
CA VAL A 146 -19.98 13.99 41.65
C VAL A 146 -20.43 13.88 40.19
N ILE A 147 -19.81 13.01 39.40
CA ILE A 147 -20.05 12.93 37.96
C ILE A 147 -21.28 12.09 37.61
N VAL A 148 -21.56 11.00 38.33
CA VAL A 148 -22.70 10.14 38.02
C VAL A 148 -24.02 10.90 38.11
N PRO A 149 -24.31 11.70 39.16
CA PRO A 149 -25.53 12.51 39.18
C PRO A 149 -25.61 13.49 38.01
N ALA A 150 -24.51 14.14 37.63
CA ALA A 150 -24.47 15.03 36.47
C ALA A 150 -24.77 14.26 35.16
N LEU A 151 -24.17 13.09 34.97
CA LEU A 151 -24.44 12.22 33.81
C LEU A 151 -25.89 11.70 33.81
N VAL A 152 -26.45 11.39 34.97
CA VAL A 152 -27.84 10.94 35.13
C VAL A 152 -28.80 12.07 34.79
N VAL A 153 -28.55 13.30 35.25
CA VAL A 153 -29.34 14.49 34.86
C VAL A 153 -29.28 14.71 33.35
N VAL A 154 -28.08 14.67 32.76
CA VAL A 154 -27.90 14.78 31.30
C VAL A 154 -28.65 13.66 30.57
N TYR A 155 -28.60 12.43 31.06
CA TYR A 155 -29.32 11.29 30.50
C TYR A 155 -30.84 11.50 30.52
N PHE A 156 -31.40 11.94 31.66
CA PHE A 156 -32.84 12.24 31.76
C PHE A 156 -33.26 13.40 30.86
N LEU A 157 -32.46 14.47 30.77
CA LEU A 157 -32.70 15.58 29.85
C LEU A 157 -32.70 15.12 28.39
N MET A 158 -31.74 14.29 28.00
CA MET A 158 -31.70 13.69 26.65
C MET A 158 -32.91 12.81 26.38
N ARG A 159 -33.31 11.97 27.34
CA ARG A 159 -34.48 11.09 27.20
C ARG A 159 -35.78 11.89 27.09
N ARG A 160 -35.92 12.98 27.84
CA ARG A 160 -37.06 13.90 27.74
C ARG A 160 -37.08 14.61 26.38
N LEU A 161 -35.93 15.04 25.88
CA LEU A 161 -35.81 15.64 24.55
C LEU A 161 -36.17 14.65 23.43
N LEU A 162 -35.77 13.37 23.53
CA LEU A 162 -36.05 12.35 22.52
C LEU A 162 -37.53 11.94 22.44
N ARG A 163 -38.28 12.06 23.54
CA ARG A 163 -39.72 11.71 23.58
C ARG A 163 -40.63 12.76 22.94
N ARG A 164 -40.13 13.98 22.73
CA ARG A 164 -40.92 15.06 22.16
C ARG A 164 -40.81 15.00 20.64
N GLU A 165 -41.95 14.79 19.99
CA GLU A 165 -42.06 14.84 18.54
C GLU A 165 -41.71 16.24 18.01
N ASN A 166 -40.93 16.28 16.93
CA ASN A 166 -40.55 17.52 16.28
C ASN A 166 -40.39 17.33 14.77
N ASN A 167 -41.18 18.07 13.99
CA ASN A 167 -41.17 18.02 12.52
C ASN A 167 -40.52 19.27 11.89
N ASP A 168 -39.78 20.07 12.65
CA ASP A 168 -38.95 21.16 12.11
C ASP A 168 -37.73 20.59 11.36
N TYR A 169 -37.93 20.19 10.10
CA TYR A 169 -36.88 19.59 9.28
C TYR A 169 -35.68 20.53 9.08
N ASP A 170 -34.48 20.01 9.35
CA ASP A 170 -33.18 20.68 9.19
C ASP A 170 -33.00 22.00 9.96
N ARG A 171 -33.83 22.26 10.98
CA ARG A 171 -33.65 23.43 11.85
C ARG A 171 -32.66 23.13 12.97
N ASP A 172 -31.63 23.96 13.11
CA ASP A 172 -30.72 23.90 14.25
C ASP A 172 -31.37 24.45 15.53
N THR A 173 -31.27 23.71 16.62
CA THR A 173 -31.63 24.19 17.97
C THR A 173 -30.74 25.36 18.43
N LYS A 174 -31.25 26.24 19.31
CA LYS A 174 -30.50 27.39 19.82
C LYS A 174 -29.12 27.01 20.42
N PRO A 175 -28.99 25.96 21.26
CA PRO A 175 -27.69 25.53 21.79
C PRO A 175 -26.70 25.12 20.69
N LEU A 176 -27.17 24.44 19.64
CA LEU A 176 -26.32 24.04 18.52
C LEU A 176 -25.84 25.25 17.71
N ARG A 177 -26.69 26.27 17.49
CA ARG A 177 -26.27 27.51 16.80
C ARG A 177 -25.20 28.26 17.57
N ILE A 178 -25.35 28.40 18.89
CA ILE A 178 -24.36 29.04 19.77
C ILE A 178 -23.05 28.26 19.69
N PHE A 179 -23.11 26.94 19.83
CA PHE A 179 -21.93 26.08 19.73
C PHE A 179 -21.22 26.23 18.38
N LYS A 180 -21.93 26.15 17.25
CA LYS A 180 -21.36 26.34 15.91
C LYS A 180 -20.69 27.71 15.76
N ARG A 181 -21.29 28.77 16.32
CA ARG A 181 -20.73 30.13 16.31
C ARG A 181 -19.45 30.22 17.13
N VAL A 182 -19.44 29.67 18.34
CA VAL A 182 -18.24 29.61 19.20
C VAL A 182 -17.12 28.85 18.48
N VAL A 183 -17.42 27.65 17.95
CA VAL A 183 -16.44 26.83 17.22
C VAL A 183 -15.89 27.56 15.98
N ALA A 184 -16.71 28.34 15.29
CA ALA A 184 -16.28 29.11 14.12
C ALA A 184 -15.29 30.22 14.48
N VAL A 185 -15.44 30.86 15.64
CA VAL A 185 -14.59 31.96 16.09
C VAL A 185 -13.34 31.47 16.82
N THR A 186 -13.40 30.37 17.57
CA THR A 186 -12.28 29.89 18.39
C THR A 186 -11.54 28.73 17.72
N TYR A 187 -12.18 27.57 17.62
CA TYR A 187 -11.52 26.32 17.23
C TYR A 187 -11.06 26.30 15.77
N ARG A 188 -11.89 26.75 14.82
CA ARG A 188 -11.56 26.73 13.37
C ARG A 188 -10.32 27.57 13.03
N PRO A 189 -10.21 28.85 13.41
CA PRO A 189 -9.03 29.66 13.08
C PRO A 189 -7.78 29.15 13.78
N VAL A 190 -7.87 28.74 15.06
CA VAL A 190 -6.73 28.16 15.78
C VAL A 190 -6.24 26.88 15.11
N LYS A 191 -7.15 25.97 14.73
CA LYS A 191 -6.80 24.75 14.01
C LYS A 191 -6.16 25.05 12.65
N ALA A 192 -6.71 26.00 11.90
CA ALA A 192 -6.19 26.40 10.60
C ALA A 192 -4.77 27.00 10.74
N TRP A 193 -4.57 27.87 11.72
CA TRP A 193 -3.27 28.45 12.03
C TRP A 193 -2.25 27.38 12.45
N LEU A 194 -2.60 26.50 13.39
CA LEU A 194 -1.74 25.40 13.83
C LEU A 194 -1.37 24.45 12.67
N SER A 195 -2.34 24.08 11.83
CA SER A 195 -2.09 23.23 10.66
C SER A 195 -1.16 23.91 9.66
N SER A 196 -1.34 25.22 9.44
CA SER A 196 -0.48 26.01 8.56
C SER A 196 0.93 26.18 9.14
N PHE A 197 1.05 26.37 10.46
CA PHE A 197 2.33 26.48 11.15
C PHE A 197 3.12 25.16 11.14
N ILE A 198 2.45 24.03 11.39
CA ILE A 198 3.05 22.70 11.27
C ILE A 198 3.48 22.43 9.81
N GLY A 199 2.64 22.81 8.83
CA GLY A 199 3.00 22.75 7.41
C GLY A 199 4.29 23.52 7.12
N PHE A 200 4.38 24.76 7.61
CA PHE A 200 5.56 25.60 7.46
C PHE A 200 6.84 25.00 8.10
N ILE A 201 6.74 24.41 9.30
CA ILE A 201 7.88 23.73 9.94
C ILE A 201 8.34 22.53 9.09
N ARG A 202 7.38 21.78 8.52
CA ARG A 202 7.68 20.63 7.67
C ARG A 202 8.34 21.05 6.35
N ASP A 203 7.83 22.10 5.71
CA ASP A 203 8.32 22.58 4.40
C ASP A 203 9.72 23.21 4.49
N SER A 204 9.99 23.95 5.57
CA SER A 204 11.33 24.51 5.82
C SER A 204 12.36 23.43 6.15
N GLY A 205 11.95 22.35 6.83
CA GLY A 205 12.77 21.18 7.12
C GLY A 205 13.94 21.39 8.11
N VAL A 206 14.45 22.61 8.25
CA VAL A 206 15.61 22.95 9.08
C VAL A 206 15.26 23.00 10.56
N TYR A 207 14.18 23.70 10.92
CA TYR A 207 13.84 23.94 12.33
C TYR A 207 13.61 22.65 13.12
N TRP A 208 12.79 21.72 12.60
CA TRP A 208 12.52 20.48 13.32
C TRP A 208 13.77 19.59 13.45
N LYS A 209 14.68 19.61 12.46
CA LYS A 209 15.97 18.89 12.54
C LYS A 209 16.88 19.49 13.60
N VAL A 210 16.98 20.82 13.66
CA VAL A 210 17.76 21.51 14.71
C VAL A 210 17.18 21.22 16.09
N TRP A 211 15.86 21.32 16.25
CA TRP A 211 15.21 21.01 17.53
C TRP A 211 15.43 19.56 17.93
N LEU A 212 15.28 18.61 17.00
CA LEU A 212 15.56 17.21 17.25
C LEU A 212 17.03 17.01 17.69
N CYS A 213 17.99 17.63 17.01
CA CYS A 213 19.41 17.56 17.36
C CYS A 213 19.69 18.11 18.76
N LEU A 214 19.13 19.27 19.10
CA LEU A 214 19.25 19.87 20.44
C LEU A 214 18.70 18.94 21.53
N TRP A 215 17.51 18.38 21.33
CA TRP A 215 16.91 17.48 22.33
C TRP A 215 17.64 16.13 22.43
N LEU A 216 18.16 15.57 21.32
CA LEU A 216 19.02 14.38 21.36
C LEU A 216 20.33 14.66 22.12
N PHE A 217 20.86 15.88 22.00
CA PHE A 217 22.01 16.34 22.75
C PHE A 217 21.69 16.48 24.25
N TYR A 218 20.61 17.17 24.62
CA TYR A 218 20.21 17.35 26.01
C TYR A 218 19.89 16.04 26.74
N PHE A 219 19.35 15.06 26.02
CA PHE A 219 19.07 13.72 26.53
C PHE A 219 20.22 12.73 26.38
N ASN A 220 21.46 13.23 26.20
CA ASN A 220 22.67 12.40 26.22
C ASN A 220 22.65 11.23 25.21
N VAL A 221 21.93 11.35 24.09
CA VAL A 221 21.85 10.26 23.09
C VAL A 221 23.18 10.09 22.36
N PHE A 222 23.86 11.18 22.02
CA PHE A 222 25.17 11.12 21.38
C PHE A 222 26.24 10.53 22.29
N THR A 223 26.22 10.86 23.58
CA THR A 223 27.09 10.28 24.61
C THR A 223 26.88 8.78 24.75
N ILE A 224 25.63 8.30 24.77
CA ILE A 224 25.32 6.87 24.84
C ILE A 224 25.95 6.13 23.64
N VAL A 225 25.81 6.67 22.43
CA VAL A 225 26.39 6.06 21.21
C VAL A 225 27.91 6.04 21.26
N LEU A 226 28.55 7.14 21.67
CA LEU A 226 30.01 7.23 21.75
C LEU A 226 30.58 6.30 22.83
N GLU A 227 29.99 6.27 24.02
CA GLU A 227 30.39 5.38 25.12
C GLU A 227 30.19 3.90 24.74
N PHE A 228 29.10 3.56 24.05
CA PHE A 228 28.88 2.20 23.57
C PHE A 228 29.99 1.74 22.61
N ILE A 229 30.37 2.58 21.65
CA ILE A 229 31.46 2.26 20.70
C ILE A 229 32.81 2.25 21.43
N ALA A 230 33.06 3.20 22.34
CA ALA A 230 34.27 3.26 23.14
C ALA A 230 34.47 2.01 24.00
N PHE A 231 33.39 1.52 24.62
CA PHE A 231 33.44 0.30 25.42
C PHE A 231 33.61 -0.94 24.54
N TYR A 232 32.92 -1.02 23.39
CA TYR A 232 33.11 -2.11 22.45
C TYR A 232 34.57 -2.26 22.01
N LEU A 233 35.22 -1.15 21.61
CA LEU A 233 36.63 -1.16 21.19
C LEU A 233 37.58 -1.57 22.31
N TYR A 234 37.34 -1.10 23.53
CA TYR A 234 38.11 -1.53 24.69
C TYR A 234 37.90 -3.03 24.99
N PHE A 235 36.64 -3.45 25.11
CA PHE A 235 36.25 -4.80 25.52
C PHE A 235 36.70 -5.88 24.52
N ALA A 236 36.72 -5.57 23.22
CA ALA A 236 37.13 -6.49 22.17
C ALA A 236 38.57 -7.01 22.33
N VAL A 237 39.42 -6.28 23.06
CA VAL A 237 40.82 -6.63 23.32
C VAL A 237 41.04 -6.99 24.78
N SER A 238 40.39 -6.30 25.71
CA SER A 238 40.63 -6.50 27.15
C SER A 238 39.84 -7.65 27.78
N PHE A 239 38.72 -8.08 27.18
CA PHE A 239 37.79 -9.09 27.74
C PHE A 239 37.39 -8.82 29.21
N ASP A 240 37.25 -7.55 29.59
CA ASP A 240 36.95 -7.14 30.96
C ASP A 240 35.46 -7.24 31.30
N PHE A 241 35.06 -8.40 31.85
CA PHE A 241 33.70 -8.65 32.30
C PHE A 241 33.32 -7.95 33.61
N ILE A 242 34.29 -7.48 34.40
CA ILE A 242 34.04 -6.89 35.73
C ILE A 242 33.39 -5.50 35.57
N ASN A 243 33.83 -4.74 34.56
CA ASN A 243 33.35 -3.37 34.34
C ASN A 243 32.06 -3.25 33.51
N ILE A 244 31.45 -4.36 33.10
CA ILE A 244 30.15 -4.36 32.37
C ILE A 244 29.07 -3.65 33.20
N TYR A 245 29.01 -3.89 34.51
CA TYR A 245 28.03 -3.25 35.39
C TYR A 245 28.18 -1.72 35.39
N ARG A 246 29.41 -1.20 35.33
CA ARG A 246 29.67 0.24 35.27
C ARG A 246 29.12 0.86 33.99
N GLN A 247 29.16 0.15 32.88
CA GLN A 247 28.57 0.61 31.62
C GLN A 247 27.04 0.64 31.69
N VAL A 248 26.43 -0.34 32.35
CA VAL A 248 24.97 -0.32 32.62
C VAL A 248 24.62 0.88 33.51
N TYR A 249 25.40 1.15 34.55
CA TYR A 249 25.21 2.32 35.41
C TYR A 249 25.30 3.64 34.61
N LYS A 250 26.34 3.80 33.76
CA LYS A 250 26.50 4.97 32.87
C LYS A 250 25.33 5.14 31.92
N LEU A 251 24.83 4.05 31.33
CA LEU A 251 23.67 4.09 30.44
C LEU A 251 22.41 4.57 31.19
N VAL A 252 22.16 4.06 32.40
CA VAL A 252 21.03 4.50 33.22
C VAL A 252 21.17 5.97 33.60
N LEU A 253 22.38 6.42 33.95
CA LEU A 253 22.68 7.83 34.22
C LEU A 253 22.35 8.73 33.04
N ASP A 254 22.77 8.35 31.84
CA ASP A 254 22.52 9.14 30.64
C ASP A 254 21.03 9.17 30.26
N LEU A 255 20.31 8.06 30.45
CA LEU A 255 18.85 7.97 30.22
C LEU A 255 18.02 8.69 31.29
N TRP A 256 18.54 8.83 32.51
CA TRP A 256 17.80 9.40 33.65
C TRP A 256 17.33 10.83 33.36
N ALA A 257 18.15 11.63 32.67
CA ALA A 257 17.83 13.00 32.27
C ALA A 257 16.53 13.08 31.45
N ALA A 258 16.29 12.12 30.55
CA ALA A 258 15.05 12.06 29.76
C ALA A 258 13.87 11.54 30.58
N LEU A 259 14.09 10.52 31.42
CA LEU A 259 13.06 9.86 32.22
C LEU A 259 12.42 10.81 33.24
N THR A 260 13.20 11.67 33.88
CA THR A 260 12.70 12.62 34.89
C THR A 260 12.08 13.86 34.26
N PHE A 261 12.59 14.31 33.11
CA PHE A 261 12.09 15.50 32.45
C PHE A 261 10.77 15.27 31.72
N ILE A 262 10.63 14.14 31.02
CA ILE A 262 9.41 13.82 30.28
C ILE A 262 8.36 13.28 31.24
N PRO A 263 7.18 13.92 31.37
CA PRO A 263 6.14 13.44 32.27
C PRO A 263 5.62 12.08 31.81
N LEU A 264 5.11 11.27 32.75
CA LEU A 264 4.62 9.90 32.48
C LEU A 264 3.60 9.82 31.33
N TRP A 265 2.71 10.81 31.21
CA TRP A 265 1.74 10.85 30.11
C TRP A 265 2.41 11.09 28.74
N GLY A 266 3.54 11.80 28.70
CA GLY A 266 4.34 11.99 27.49
C GLY A 266 4.95 10.67 27.01
N TRP A 267 5.48 9.87 27.94
CA TRP A 267 5.94 8.51 27.66
C TRP A 267 4.80 7.61 27.19
N ALA A 268 3.62 7.69 27.80
CA ALA A 268 2.44 6.93 27.37
C ALA A 268 2.04 7.28 25.92
N LEU A 269 2.04 8.57 25.55
CA LEU A 269 1.76 9.00 24.17
C LEU A 269 2.82 8.52 23.18
N LEU A 270 4.10 8.60 23.55
CA LEU A 270 5.19 8.09 22.73
C LEU A 270 5.06 6.58 22.51
N ALA A 271 4.79 5.82 23.58
CA ALA A 271 4.55 4.39 23.51
C ALA A 271 3.37 4.04 22.59
N LEU A 272 2.23 4.73 22.72
CA LEU A 272 1.07 4.53 21.85
C LEU A 272 1.39 4.83 20.38
N PHE A 273 2.17 5.89 20.10
CA PHE A 273 2.60 6.22 18.75
C PHE A 273 3.55 5.16 18.16
N LEU A 274 4.55 4.72 18.93
CA LEU A 274 5.48 3.68 18.50
C LEU A 274 4.77 2.34 18.26
N ILE A 275 3.84 1.96 19.16
CA ILE A 275 3.01 0.76 19.01
C ILE A 275 2.14 0.87 17.76
N ASP A 276 1.49 1.99 17.50
CA ASP A 276 0.69 2.19 16.28
C ASP A 276 1.54 2.07 15.01
N ARG A 277 2.73 2.70 14.99
CA ARG A 277 3.66 2.61 13.86
C ARG A 277 4.16 1.18 13.64
N TRP A 278 4.54 0.49 14.72
CA TRP A 278 4.99 -0.90 14.68
C TRP A 278 3.89 -1.84 14.16
N ARG A 279 2.66 -1.74 14.69
CA ARG A 279 1.51 -2.54 14.26
C ARG A 279 1.17 -2.31 12.79
N LYS A 280 1.17 -1.05 12.32
CA LYS A 280 0.96 -0.73 10.90
C LYS A 280 2.07 -1.31 10.02
N SER A 281 3.32 -1.26 10.46
CA SER A 281 4.44 -1.85 9.75
C SER A 281 4.24 -3.36 9.54
N ILE A 282 3.86 -4.09 10.59
CA ILE A 282 3.52 -5.53 10.48
C ILE A 282 2.34 -5.73 9.53
N GLY A 283 1.29 -4.92 9.64
CA GLY A 283 0.12 -5.00 8.77
C GLY A 283 0.48 -4.84 7.28
N TYR A 284 1.35 -3.89 6.94
CA TYR A 284 1.85 -3.76 5.56
C TYR A 284 2.69 -4.97 5.15
N SER A 285 3.60 -5.45 5.99
CA SER A 285 4.42 -6.63 5.69
C SER A 285 3.57 -7.88 5.40
N VAL A 286 2.50 -8.10 6.17
CA VAL A 286 1.56 -9.22 5.94
C VAL A 286 0.83 -9.06 4.60
N LEU A 287 0.35 -7.86 4.27
CA LEU A 287 -0.30 -7.61 2.98
C LEU A 287 0.65 -7.81 1.80
N HIS A 288 1.89 -7.31 1.89
CA HIS A 288 2.91 -7.53 0.86
C HIS A 288 3.25 -9.02 0.72
N HIS A 289 3.36 -9.74 1.83
CA HIS A 289 3.62 -11.18 1.81
C HIS A 289 2.47 -11.96 1.14
N ASN A 290 1.21 -11.60 1.43
CA ASN A 290 0.05 -12.20 0.77
C ASN A 290 0.01 -11.88 -0.73
N GLU A 291 0.35 -10.65 -1.13
CA GLU A 291 0.48 -10.29 -2.55
C GLU A 291 1.59 -11.10 -3.24
N MET A 292 2.73 -11.35 -2.57
CA MET A 292 3.78 -12.21 -3.11
C MET A 292 3.32 -13.67 -3.28
N LYS A 293 2.51 -14.19 -2.35
CA LYS A 293 1.86 -15.51 -2.51
C LYS A 293 0.93 -15.54 -3.72
N ASN A 294 0.11 -14.50 -3.90
CA ASN A 294 -0.76 -14.39 -5.07
C ASN A 294 0.05 -14.33 -6.37
N ARG A 295 1.15 -13.56 -6.43
CA ARG A 295 2.04 -13.53 -7.60
C ARG A 295 2.66 -14.89 -7.90
N GLY A 296 3.06 -15.63 -6.86
CA GLY A 296 3.52 -17.01 -6.99
C GLY A 296 2.43 -17.92 -7.58
N PHE A 297 1.21 -17.82 -7.06
CA PHE A 297 0.05 -18.54 -7.60
C PHE A 297 -0.19 -18.20 -9.08
N ILE A 298 -0.18 -16.92 -9.46
CA ILE A 298 -0.44 -16.47 -10.85
C ILE A 298 0.66 -16.97 -11.82
N ASN A 299 1.93 -16.92 -11.38
CA ASN A 299 3.07 -17.32 -12.20
C ASN A 299 3.10 -18.83 -12.48
N ALA A 300 2.54 -19.65 -11.59
CA ALA A 300 2.43 -21.09 -11.79
C ALA A 300 1.39 -21.50 -12.85
N ARG A 301 0.49 -20.58 -13.24
CA ARG A 301 -0.64 -20.86 -14.15
C ARG A 301 -0.30 -20.49 -15.60
N PRO A 302 -0.87 -21.16 -16.62
CA PRO A 302 -0.60 -20.93 -18.03
C PRO A 302 -1.13 -19.57 -18.50
N ILE A 303 -0.96 -19.29 -19.79
CA ILE A 303 -1.36 -18.02 -20.40
C ILE A 303 -2.87 -17.77 -20.24
N VAL A 304 -3.69 -18.80 -20.43
CA VAL A 304 -5.16 -18.68 -20.36
C VAL A 304 -5.65 -19.24 -19.02
N LEU A 305 -6.36 -18.40 -18.27
CA LEU A 305 -6.89 -18.70 -16.94
C LEU A 305 -8.39 -18.43 -16.93
N MET A 306 -9.19 -19.41 -16.52
CA MET A 306 -10.63 -19.24 -16.35
C MET A 306 -10.99 -19.35 -14.87
N VAL A 307 -11.59 -18.30 -14.30
CA VAL A 307 -12.06 -18.29 -12.91
C VAL A 307 -13.55 -18.61 -12.87
N CYS A 308 -13.91 -19.71 -12.19
CA CYS A 308 -15.27 -20.17 -12.06
C CYS A 308 -15.82 -19.98 -10.64
N GLY A 309 -17.04 -19.45 -10.54
CA GLY A 309 -17.75 -19.33 -9.27
C GLY A 309 -19.19 -18.87 -9.42
N THR A 310 -20.05 -19.31 -8.51
CA THR A 310 -21.46 -18.87 -8.48
C THR A 310 -21.56 -17.36 -8.27
N MET A 311 -22.69 -16.76 -8.66
CA MET A 311 -22.95 -15.33 -8.42
C MET A 311 -22.69 -14.97 -6.94
N GLY A 312 -22.00 -13.86 -6.71
CA GLY A 312 -21.62 -13.41 -5.37
C GLY A 312 -20.31 -13.99 -4.80
N LYS A 313 -19.70 -15.02 -5.41
CA LYS A 313 -18.41 -15.59 -4.95
C LYS A 313 -17.17 -14.78 -5.32
N LYS A 314 -17.32 -13.51 -5.71
CA LYS A 314 -16.20 -12.58 -6.02
C LYS A 314 -15.31 -13.02 -7.20
N LYS A 315 -15.87 -13.71 -8.21
CA LYS A 315 -15.14 -14.12 -9.43
C LYS A 315 -14.53 -12.93 -10.20
N THR A 316 -15.32 -11.91 -10.50
CA THR A 316 -14.89 -10.67 -11.18
C THR A 316 -13.84 -9.92 -10.37
N THR A 317 -14.01 -9.93 -9.05
CA THR A 317 -13.06 -9.36 -8.09
C THR A 317 -11.70 -10.07 -8.15
N MET A 318 -11.71 -11.40 -8.28
CA MET A 318 -10.50 -12.21 -8.38
C MET A 318 -9.78 -11.99 -9.72
N ILE A 319 -10.48 -12.02 -10.85
CA ILE A 319 -9.84 -11.75 -12.16
C ILE A 319 -9.23 -10.35 -12.23
N THR A 320 -9.92 -9.34 -11.68
CA THR A 320 -9.38 -7.97 -11.60
C THR A 320 -8.13 -7.91 -10.74
N ASP A 321 -8.11 -8.61 -9.60
CA ASP A 321 -6.94 -8.68 -8.72
C ASP A 321 -5.73 -9.34 -9.40
N ILE A 322 -6.00 -10.43 -10.14
CA ILE A 322 -5.00 -11.15 -10.95
C ILE A 322 -4.47 -10.24 -12.06
N ALA A 323 -5.35 -9.54 -12.78
CA ALA A 323 -4.96 -8.66 -13.88
C ALA A 323 -4.05 -7.52 -13.41
N LEU A 324 -4.37 -6.91 -12.25
CA LEU A 324 -3.53 -5.89 -11.62
C LEU A 324 -2.14 -6.43 -11.24
N SER A 325 -2.07 -7.62 -10.63
CA SER A 325 -0.79 -8.26 -10.29
C SER A 325 0.01 -8.63 -11.53
N GLN A 326 -0.64 -9.22 -12.54
CA GLN A 326 0.00 -9.66 -13.78
C GLN A 326 0.61 -8.48 -14.56
N ALA A 327 -0.09 -7.35 -14.64
CA ALA A 327 0.45 -6.14 -15.26
C ALA A 327 1.72 -5.62 -14.56
N VAL A 328 1.78 -5.72 -13.23
CA VAL A 328 3.00 -5.38 -12.47
C VAL A 328 4.09 -6.43 -12.71
N MET A 329 3.74 -7.72 -12.68
CA MET A 329 4.67 -8.82 -12.93
C MET A 329 5.32 -8.72 -14.31
N PHE A 330 4.59 -8.29 -15.34
CA PHE A 330 5.18 -8.05 -16.67
C PHE A 330 6.21 -6.92 -16.67
N LYS A 331 5.99 -5.85 -15.90
CA LYS A 331 7.00 -4.78 -15.76
C LYS A 331 8.23 -5.27 -14.99
N ASP A 332 8.01 -5.99 -13.89
CA ASP A 332 9.09 -6.56 -13.08
C ASP A 332 9.93 -7.55 -13.92
N LYS A 333 9.26 -8.41 -14.72
CA LYS A 333 9.93 -9.39 -15.59
C LYS A 333 10.65 -8.75 -16.77
N ALA A 334 10.09 -7.70 -17.36
CA ALA A 334 10.76 -6.93 -18.40
C ALA A 334 12.04 -6.29 -17.87
N PHE A 335 12.01 -5.74 -16.64
CA PHE A 335 13.20 -5.17 -15.99
C PHE A 335 14.28 -6.22 -15.68
N GLU A 336 13.87 -7.37 -15.13
CA GLU A 336 14.77 -8.51 -14.90
C GLU A 336 15.49 -8.91 -16.19
N LYS A 337 14.74 -9.08 -17.28
CA LYS A 337 15.29 -9.46 -18.60
C LYS A 337 16.12 -8.35 -19.24
N ILE A 338 15.81 -7.08 -19.01
CA ILE A 338 16.65 -5.94 -19.41
C ILE A 338 18.03 -6.07 -18.77
N LEU A 339 18.08 -6.31 -17.46
CA LEU A 339 19.34 -6.47 -16.73
C LEU A 339 20.14 -7.69 -17.22
N GLU A 340 19.49 -8.82 -17.45
CA GLU A 340 20.15 -10.01 -18.02
C GLU A 340 20.79 -9.72 -19.39
N ASN A 341 20.13 -8.93 -20.25
CA ASN A 341 20.65 -8.57 -21.57
C ASN A 341 21.72 -7.46 -21.50
N ASP A 342 21.60 -6.53 -20.56
CA ASP A 342 22.59 -5.49 -20.26
C ASP A 342 23.96 -6.10 -19.92
N LEU A 343 23.95 -7.11 -19.04
CA LEU A 343 25.14 -7.82 -18.56
C LEU A 343 25.86 -8.65 -19.63
N LYS A 344 25.21 -8.99 -20.75
CA LYS A 344 25.87 -9.69 -21.88
C LYS A 344 26.93 -8.80 -22.55
N PHE A 345 26.70 -7.49 -22.57
CA PHE A 345 27.64 -6.49 -23.10
C PHE A 345 27.79 -5.31 -22.12
N PRO A 346 28.58 -5.46 -21.05
CA PRO A 346 28.68 -4.47 -19.97
C PRO A 346 29.17 -3.08 -20.40
N HIS A 347 29.94 -3.02 -21.50
CA HIS A 347 30.49 -1.78 -22.04
C HIS A 347 29.63 -1.16 -23.14
N PHE A 348 28.50 -1.78 -23.50
CA PHE A 348 27.58 -1.21 -24.48
C PHE A 348 26.86 0.01 -23.89
N PRO A 349 26.71 1.12 -24.63
CA PRO A 349 26.06 2.32 -24.11
C PRO A 349 24.53 2.19 -24.15
N TRP A 350 23.97 1.41 -23.22
CA TRP A 350 22.53 1.11 -23.16
C TRP A 350 21.62 2.33 -23.05
N LEU A 351 22.01 3.32 -22.23
CA LEU A 351 21.26 4.58 -22.07
C LEU A 351 21.07 5.32 -23.41
N ILE A 352 22.00 5.18 -24.34
CA ILE A 352 21.91 5.77 -25.66
C ILE A 352 20.85 5.06 -26.50
N LEU A 353 20.84 3.72 -26.49
CA LEU A 353 19.84 2.91 -27.15
C LEU A 353 18.44 3.24 -26.61
N GLU A 354 18.29 3.30 -25.29
CA GLU A 354 17.06 3.67 -24.60
C GLU A 354 16.51 5.02 -25.09
N ASN A 355 17.37 6.04 -25.16
CA ASN A 355 17.01 7.36 -25.67
C ASN A 355 16.66 7.35 -27.16
N ALA A 356 17.25 6.46 -27.96
CA ALA A 356 16.88 6.26 -29.35
C ALA A 356 15.47 5.63 -29.46
N VAL A 357 15.17 4.62 -28.64
CA VAL A 357 13.84 3.99 -28.58
C VAL A 357 12.78 5.00 -28.13
N LYS A 358 13.03 5.76 -27.05
CA LYS A 358 12.13 6.84 -26.58
C LYS A 358 11.82 7.86 -27.69
N ARG A 359 12.83 8.27 -28.46
CA ARG A 359 12.65 9.18 -29.60
C ARG A 359 11.85 8.54 -30.74
N ALA A 360 12.09 7.28 -31.05
CA ALA A 360 11.33 6.54 -32.06
C ALA A 360 9.86 6.37 -31.65
N MET A 361 9.59 6.13 -30.37
CA MET A 361 8.22 6.10 -29.82
C MET A 361 7.53 7.46 -29.92
N ALA A 362 8.22 8.55 -29.57
CA ALA A 362 7.67 9.90 -29.65
C ALA A 362 7.29 10.31 -31.08
N ARG A 363 7.95 9.74 -32.09
CA ARG A 363 7.66 9.93 -33.51
C ARG A 363 6.69 8.90 -34.09
N HIS A 364 6.18 8.00 -33.26
CA HIS A 364 5.30 6.91 -33.67
C HIS A 364 5.93 5.97 -34.72
N GLU A 365 7.26 5.82 -34.70
CA GLU A 365 7.96 4.80 -35.50
C GLU A 365 8.02 3.45 -34.78
N VAL A 366 7.99 3.47 -33.45
CA VAL A 366 7.93 2.30 -32.57
C VAL A 366 6.67 2.40 -31.70
N TYR A 367 5.71 1.53 -31.95
CA TYR A 367 4.43 1.49 -31.24
C TYR A 367 3.92 0.08 -30.92
N ASN A 368 4.66 -0.95 -31.35
CA ASN A 368 4.44 -2.35 -31.02
C ASN A 368 5.78 -3.11 -31.11
N LEU A 369 5.85 -4.39 -30.72
CA LEU A 369 7.09 -5.17 -30.76
C LEU A 369 7.55 -5.39 -32.20
N ALA A 370 6.63 -5.56 -33.15
CA ALA A 370 6.97 -5.71 -34.57
C ALA A 370 7.71 -4.48 -35.15
N THR A 371 7.22 -3.28 -34.85
CA THR A 371 7.87 -2.02 -35.26
C THR A 371 9.17 -1.77 -34.52
N CYS A 372 9.27 -2.20 -33.25
CA CYS A 372 10.52 -2.22 -32.51
C CYS A 372 11.57 -3.11 -33.21
N ARG A 373 11.20 -4.34 -33.59
CA ARG A 373 12.06 -5.25 -34.39
C ARG A 373 12.47 -4.63 -35.71
N LYS A 374 11.52 -4.02 -36.43
CA LYS A 374 11.77 -3.34 -37.72
C LYS A 374 12.76 -2.18 -37.57
N PHE A 375 12.61 -1.38 -36.52
CA PHE A 375 13.51 -0.28 -36.19
C PHE A 375 14.94 -0.78 -35.96
N VAL A 376 15.13 -1.78 -35.09
CA VAL A 376 16.47 -2.33 -34.81
C VAL A 376 17.06 -3.04 -36.04
N ASN A 377 16.27 -3.81 -36.78
CA ASN A 377 16.72 -4.46 -38.03
C ASN A 377 17.20 -3.46 -39.07
N HIS A 378 16.56 -2.29 -39.17
CA HIS A 378 17.01 -1.23 -40.07
C HIS A 378 18.38 -0.68 -39.65
N LEU A 379 18.59 -0.46 -38.35
CA LEU A 379 19.88 -0.01 -37.82
C LEU A 379 20.98 -1.06 -38.02
N SER A 380 20.70 -2.34 -37.74
CA SER A 380 21.66 -3.43 -37.96
C SER A 380 22.00 -3.59 -39.43
N ALA A 381 21.02 -3.49 -40.34
CA ALA A 381 21.26 -3.53 -41.78
C ALA A 381 22.16 -2.39 -42.25
N CYS A 382 21.96 -1.17 -41.74
CA CYS A 382 22.84 -0.03 -42.04
C CYS A 382 24.27 -0.26 -41.52
N PHE A 383 24.42 -0.86 -40.34
CA PHE A 383 25.73 -1.21 -39.78
C PHE A 383 26.47 -2.22 -40.67
N PHE A 384 25.82 -3.34 -41.01
CA PHE A 384 26.43 -4.34 -41.88
C PHE A 384 26.74 -3.78 -43.28
N ALA A 385 25.82 -3.01 -43.88
CA ALA A 385 26.05 -2.40 -45.19
C ALA A 385 27.24 -1.42 -45.19
N ALA A 386 27.42 -0.64 -44.12
CA ALA A 386 28.55 0.27 -44.01
C ALA A 386 29.90 -0.44 -43.87
N TYR A 387 29.91 -1.63 -43.26
CA TYR A 387 31.12 -2.44 -43.09
C TYR A 387 31.45 -3.26 -44.34
N THR A 388 30.43 -3.82 -45.01
CA THR A 388 30.61 -4.54 -46.28
C THR A 388 30.97 -3.60 -47.44
N TYR A 389 30.42 -2.38 -47.45
CA TYR A 389 30.62 -1.40 -48.51
C TYR A 389 31.03 -0.03 -47.94
N PRO A 390 32.34 0.20 -47.73
CA PRO A 390 32.86 1.42 -47.10
C PRO A 390 32.46 2.72 -47.82
N GLU A 391 32.24 2.66 -49.14
CA GLU A 391 31.81 3.80 -49.97
C GLU A 391 30.46 4.40 -49.50
N TYR A 392 29.54 3.56 -49.03
CA TYR A 392 28.22 3.98 -48.57
C TYR A 392 28.21 4.43 -47.10
N ALA A 393 29.29 4.19 -46.33
CA ALA A 393 29.33 4.48 -44.89
C ALA A 393 29.03 5.95 -44.57
N LYS A 394 29.58 6.90 -45.36
CA LYS A 394 29.33 8.33 -45.18
C LYS A 394 27.87 8.71 -45.44
N SER A 395 27.26 8.11 -46.47
CA SER A 395 25.84 8.32 -46.80
C SER A 395 24.91 7.76 -45.72
N LEU A 396 25.18 6.53 -45.25
CA LEU A 396 24.43 5.87 -44.19
C LEU A 396 24.52 6.64 -42.86
N ARG A 397 25.71 7.11 -42.47
CA ARG A 397 25.87 8.00 -41.31
C ARG A 397 25.01 9.27 -41.44
N ARG A 398 25.02 9.91 -42.62
CA ARG A 398 24.18 11.10 -42.86
C ARG A 398 22.69 10.76 -42.79
N HIS A 399 22.27 9.63 -43.34
CA HIS A 399 20.90 9.14 -43.26
C HIS A 399 20.47 8.93 -41.80
N LEU A 400 21.24 8.18 -41.02
CA LEU A 400 20.93 7.87 -39.63
C LEU A 400 20.96 9.10 -38.73
N ARG A 401 21.90 10.03 -38.97
CA ARG A 401 21.94 11.31 -38.27
C ARG A 401 20.72 12.18 -38.57
N LYS A 402 20.31 12.29 -39.84
CA LYS A 402 19.15 13.10 -40.25
C LYS A 402 17.83 12.46 -39.82
N ARG A 403 17.70 11.15 -39.99
CA ARG A 403 16.44 10.41 -39.76
C ARG A 403 16.24 10.00 -38.30
N TYR A 404 17.29 9.64 -37.56
CA TYR A 404 17.18 9.14 -36.18
C TYR A 404 17.92 9.99 -35.16
N GLY A 405 18.65 11.03 -35.58
CA GLY A 405 19.42 11.87 -34.67
C GLY A 405 20.51 11.10 -33.94
N LEU A 406 21.10 10.08 -34.58
CA LEU A 406 22.18 9.25 -34.03
C LEU A 406 23.54 9.82 -34.49
N PRO A 407 24.33 10.46 -33.61
CA PRO A 407 25.58 11.14 -34.00
C PRO A 407 26.83 10.23 -33.99
N TYR A 408 26.68 8.90 -33.96
CA TYR A 408 27.79 7.97 -33.73
C TYR A 408 28.53 7.61 -35.01
N ASP A 409 29.86 7.63 -34.96
CA ASP A 409 30.71 7.35 -36.12
C ASP A 409 30.78 5.86 -36.47
N ASN A 410 30.72 4.99 -35.45
CA ASN A 410 30.81 3.53 -35.60
C ASN A 410 29.47 2.85 -35.94
N LEU A 411 28.38 3.62 -36.06
CA LEU A 411 27.02 3.13 -36.34
C LEU A 411 26.46 2.09 -35.33
N CYS A 412 27.18 1.82 -34.25
CA CYS A 412 26.84 0.89 -33.17
C CYS A 412 26.74 1.65 -31.83
N PHE A 413 26.03 2.78 -31.83
CA PHE A 413 25.78 3.62 -30.65
C PHE A 413 27.03 4.12 -29.90
N GLY A 414 28.23 4.09 -30.50
CA GLY A 414 29.49 4.42 -29.84
C GLY A 414 30.16 3.24 -29.13
N TYR A 415 29.65 2.01 -29.27
CA TYR A 415 30.24 0.79 -28.72
C TYR A 415 31.51 0.34 -29.47
N ASP A 416 32.63 0.26 -28.76
CA ASP A 416 33.91 -0.24 -29.28
C ASP A 416 33.93 -1.77 -29.33
N PHE A 417 33.31 -2.33 -30.37
CA PHE A 417 33.18 -3.78 -30.56
C PHE A 417 34.52 -4.47 -30.92
N GLU A 418 35.51 -3.73 -31.41
CA GLU A 418 36.85 -4.28 -31.70
C GLU A 418 37.60 -4.59 -30.40
N ARG A 419 37.46 -3.72 -29.39
CA ARG A 419 38.07 -3.91 -28.08
C ARG A 419 37.30 -4.87 -27.17
N TYR A 420 35.97 -4.77 -27.15
CA TYR A 420 35.13 -5.48 -26.19
C TYR A 420 34.43 -6.73 -26.75
N GLY A 421 34.57 -6.99 -28.05
CA GLY A 421 33.97 -8.13 -28.73
C GLY A 421 32.56 -7.86 -29.27
N PHE A 422 32.21 -8.54 -30.36
CA PHE A 422 30.91 -8.39 -31.03
C PHE A 422 29.92 -9.52 -30.70
N THR A 423 30.39 -10.59 -30.05
CA THR A 423 29.62 -11.78 -29.73
C THR A 423 29.77 -12.15 -28.27
N HIS A 424 28.70 -12.66 -27.69
CA HIS A 424 28.66 -13.21 -26.34
C HIS A 424 28.23 -14.68 -26.42
N ASP A 425 28.97 -15.56 -25.76
CA ASP A 425 28.66 -17.00 -25.66
C ASP A 425 28.08 -17.27 -24.27
N ASP A 426 26.77 -17.53 -24.21
CA ASP A 426 26.06 -17.86 -22.96
C ASP A 426 26.14 -19.37 -22.61
N LYS A 427 26.95 -20.13 -23.35
CA LYS A 427 27.13 -21.60 -23.28
C LYS A 427 25.94 -22.43 -23.76
N LEU A 428 24.85 -21.78 -24.18
CA LEU A 428 23.74 -22.40 -24.91
C LEU A 428 23.74 -21.98 -26.38
N LYS A 429 24.07 -20.72 -26.64
CA LYS A 429 24.17 -20.11 -27.96
C LYS A 429 25.15 -18.94 -27.96
N VAL A 430 25.73 -18.70 -29.12
CA VAL A 430 26.48 -17.47 -29.39
C VAL A 430 25.51 -16.43 -29.94
N VAL A 431 25.40 -15.29 -29.28
CA VAL A 431 24.57 -14.15 -29.72
C VAL A 431 25.44 -12.96 -30.07
N ASN A 432 25.06 -12.21 -31.10
CA ASN A 432 25.73 -10.95 -31.45
C ASN A 432 25.09 -9.74 -30.75
N VAL A 433 25.80 -8.61 -30.75
CA VAL A 433 25.32 -7.35 -30.15
C VAL A 433 23.94 -6.95 -30.69
N TRP A 434 23.71 -7.02 -32.00
CA TRP A 434 22.44 -6.56 -32.60
C TRP A 434 21.23 -7.43 -32.24
N GLU A 435 21.42 -8.74 -32.02
CA GLU A 435 20.39 -9.63 -31.49
C GLU A 435 20.01 -9.25 -30.06
N VAL A 436 21.00 -8.97 -29.21
CA VAL A 436 20.75 -8.53 -27.83
C VAL A 436 20.11 -7.14 -27.82
N VAL A 437 20.56 -6.20 -28.66
CA VAL A 437 19.93 -4.87 -28.83
C VAL A 437 18.47 -4.98 -29.25
N LYS A 438 18.13 -5.91 -30.15
CA LYS A 438 16.74 -6.16 -30.58
C LYS A 438 15.87 -6.68 -29.45
N THR A 439 16.39 -7.61 -28.66
CA THR A 439 15.69 -8.14 -27.48
C THR A 439 15.53 -7.07 -26.42
N TYR A 440 16.61 -6.35 -26.09
CA TYR A 440 16.62 -5.25 -25.14
C TYR A 440 15.60 -4.17 -25.53
N ALA A 441 15.57 -3.73 -26.79
CA ALA A 441 14.66 -2.69 -27.24
C ALA A 441 13.18 -3.09 -27.11
N GLN A 442 12.84 -4.37 -27.35
CA GLN A 442 11.48 -4.89 -27.14
C GLN A 442 11.12 -4.91 -25.65
N LEU A 443 12.02 -5.40 -24.79
CA LEU A 443 11.80 -5.41 -23.33
C LEU A 443 11.67 -3.99 -22.76
N TYR A 444 12.53 -3.08 -23.22
CA TYR A 444 12.48 -1.68 -22.83
C TYR A 444 11.17 -1.01 -23.26
N PHE A 445 10.68 -1.33 -24.46
CA PHE A 445 9.38 -0.88 -24.92
C PHE A 445 8.24 -1.36 -24.01
N ILE A 446 8.20 -2.65 -23.65
CA ILE A 446 7.21 -3.20 -22.71
C ILE A 446 7.31 -2.50 -21.34
N TYR A 447 8.53 -2.29 -20.85
CA TYR A 447 8.79 -1.69 -19.54
C TYR A 447 8.35 -0.22 -19.46
N ILE A 448 8.63 0.57 -20.49
CA ILE A 448 8.45 2.04 -20.45
C ILE A 448 7.01 2.48 -20.70
N ILE A 449 6.16 1.61 -21.25
CA ILE A 449 4.78 1.96 -21.59
C ILE A 449 4.03 2.51 -20.38
N GLN A 450 3.50 3.72 -20.58
CA GLN A 450 2.71 4.45 -19.60
C GLN A 450 1.21 4.21 -19.71
N SER A 451 0.75 3.67 -20.85
CA SER A 451 -0.62 3.21 -20.97
C SER A 451 -0.85 1.95 -20.13
N SER A 452 -2.12 1.57 -19.94
CA SER A 452 -2.44 0.35 -19.20
C SER A 452 -1.97 -0.86 -20.00
N LEU A 453 -1.34 -1.83 -19.33
CA LEU A 453 -1.08 -3.15 -19.93
C LEU A 453 -2.33 -4.04 -19.93
N ILE A 454 -3.43 -3.57 -19.31
CA ILE A 454 -4.71 -4.29 -19.21
C ILE A 454 -5.64 -3.81 -20.31
N ILE A 455 -6.23 -4.75 -21.04
CA ILE A 455 -7.30 -4.57 -22.02
C ILE A 455 -8.49 -5.40 -21.57
N SER A 456 -9.66 -4.80 -21.47
CA SER A 456 -10.81 -5.45 -20.84
C SER A 456 -12.15 -4.94 -21.36
N ASN A 457 -13.19 -5.77 -21.24
CA ASN A 457 -14.57 -5.41 -21.60
C ASN A 457 -15.30 -4.63 -20.48
N TYR A 458 -14.63 -4.40 -19.34
CA TYR A 458 -15.07 -3.51 -18.27
C TYR A 458 -13.90 -2.64 -17.79
N SER A 459 -14.16 -1.49 -17.17
CA SER A 459 -13.09 -0.56 -16.78
C SER A 459 -12.31 -1.05 -15.56
N VAL A 460 -10.98 -1.15 -15.70
CA VAL A 460 -10.03 -1.48 -14.62
C VAL A 460 -9.01 -0.37 -14.46
N ARG A 461 -8.93 0.23 -13.28
CA ARG A 461 -8.01 1.32 -12.96
C ARG A 461 -6.66 0.82 -12.46
N THR A 462 -5.57 1.31 -13.06
CA THR A 462 -4.18 1.08 -12.64
C THR A 462 -3.57 2.38 -12.09
N ASP A 463 -2.77 2.28 -11.01
CA ASP A 463 -2.16 3.47 -10.37
C ASP A 463 -0.62 3.44 -10.43
N SER A 464 -0.06 2.71 -11.40
CA SER A 464 1.39 2.59 -11.56
C SER A 464 2.02 3.93 -11.92
N LEU A 465 3.00 4.35 -11.11
CA LEU A 465 3.67 5.64 -11.25
C LEU A 465 5.09 5.46 -11.74
N ILE A 466 5.47 6.24 -12.75
CA ILE A 466 6.84 6.27 -13.26
C ILE A 466 7.60 7.44 -12.62
N SER A 467 8.77 7.16 -12.07
CA SER A 467 9.71 8.14 -11.53
C SER A 467 10.89 8.26 -12.49
N ASP A 468 10.99 9.39 -13.18
CA ASP A 468 12.03 9.65 -14.18
C ASP A 468 12.82 10.91 -13.80
N MET A 469 14.15 10.80 -13.75
CA MET A 469 15.09 11.90 -13.52
C MET A 469 15.96 12.18 -14.76
N GLY A 470 15.61 11.63 -15.92
CA GLY A 470 16.35 11.74 -17.18
C GLY A 470 17.23 10.52 -17.51
N ASN A 471 17.26 9.51 -16.64
CA ASN A 471 18.05 8.27 -16.80
C ASN A 471 17.11 7.07 -17.04
N PHE A 472 17.46 5.91 -16.48
CA PHE A 472 16.58 4.77 -16.42
C PHE A 472 15.38 5.07 -15.49
N PRO A 473 14.14 4.99 -15.97
CA PRO A 473 12.96 5.33 -15.18
C PRO A 473 12.55 4.17 -14.28
N MET A 474 12.05 4.47 -13.08
CA MET A 474 11.66 3.46 -12.09
C MET A 474 10.15 3.46 -11.85
N TRP A 475 9.53 2.29 -11.80
CA TRP A 475 8.11 2.15 -11.47
C TRP A 475 7.86 2.00 -9.98
N ASN A 476 6.95 2.80 -9.43
CA ASN A 476 6.33 2.53 -8.14
C ASN A 476 5.02 1.78 -8.36
N THR A 477 5.01 0.49 -8.03
CA THR A 477 3.89 -0.45 -8.24
C THR A 477 3.17 -0.85 -6.95
N ASP A 478 3.44 -0.19 -5.81
CA ASP A 478 2.85 -0.53 -4.51
C ASP A 478 1.32 -0.30 -4.50
N PHE A 479 0.56 -1.34 -4.16
CA PHE A 479 -0.89 -1.29 -4.03
C PHE A 479 -1.39 -0.71 -2.70
N PHE A 480 -0.60 -0.75 -1.63
CA PHE A 480 -1.12 -0.59 -0.26
C PHE A 480 -0.88 0.79 0.35
N LYS A 481 0.27 1.43 0.09
CA LYS A 481 0.62 2.71 0.73
C LYS A 481 0.12 3.95 -0.01
N ARG A 482 -0.60 3.79 -1.12
CA ARG A 482 -1.10 4.92 -1.93
C ARG A 482 -2.22 5.69 -1.22
N ASP A 483 -2.11 7.02 -1.25
CA ASP A 483 -3.15 7.91 -0.76
C ASP A 483 -4.34 7.92 -1.72
N SER A 484 -5.54 7.69 -1.18
CA SER A 484 -6.78 7.70 -1.96
C SER A 484 -7.16 9.11 -2.46
N ARG A 485 -6.60 10.17 -1.89
CA ARG A 485 -6.89 11.55 -2.31
C ARG A 485 -6.19 11.96 -3.60
N LEU A 486 -5.15 11.24 -4.00
CA LEU A 486 -4.34 11.53 -5.18
C LEU A 486 -4.61 10.56 -6.33
N ILE A 487 -5.71 9.80 -6.25
CA ILE A 487 -6.10 8.82 -7.26
C ILE A 487 -6.21 9.48 -8.65
N ASP A 488 -7.01 10.55 -8.76
CA ASP A 488 -7.33 11.16 -10.05
C ASP A 488 -6.11 11.83 -10.72
N SER A 489 -5.05 12.11 -9.96
CA SER A 489 -3.84 12.75 -10.49
C SER A 489 -2.95 11.81 -11.30
N PHE A 490 -3.01 10.51 -11.03
CA PHE A 490 -2.00 9.55 -11.50
C PHE A 490 -2.57 8.24 -12.03
N SER A 491 -3.89 8.03 -11.92
CA SER A 491 -4.53 6.80 -12.38
C SER A 491 -4.71 6.76 -13.90
N ARG A 492 -4.57 5.55 -14.45
CA ARG A 492 -4.96 5.19 -15.82
C ARG A 492 -6.04 4.12 -15.77
N HIS A 493 -6.80 3.99 -16.84
CA HIS A 493 -7.80 2.93 -16.99
C HIS A 493 -7.34 1.94 -18.07
N SER A 494 -7.88 0.72 -18.01
CA SER A 494 -7.68 -0.29 -19.04
C SER A 494 -8.13 0.21 -20.41
N HIS A 495 -7.52 -0.36 -21.44
CA HIS A 495 -8.00 -0.14 -22.80
C HIS A 495 -9.31 -0.91 -22.99
N ILE A 496 -10.21 -0.33 -23.78
CA ILE A 496 -11.45 -0.98 -24.17
C ILE A 496 -11.09 -2.19 -25.04
N LEU A 497 -11.60 -3.36 -24.67
CA LEU A 497 -11.43 -4.56 -25.47
C LEU A 497 -12.32 -4.49 -26.72
N ASP A 498 -11.67 -4.33 -27.87
CA ASP A 498 -12.27 -4.60 -29.17
C ASP A 498 -12.03 -6.07 -29.53
N PHE A 499 -13.10 -6.88 -29.59
CA PHE A 499 -12.97 -8.30 -29.89
C PHE A 499 -12.41 -8.60 -31.28
N ASP A 500 -12.51 -7.66 -32.24
CA ASP A 500 -11.90 -7.84 -33.57
C ASP A 500 -10.36 -7.86 -33.52
N CYS A 501 -9.73 -7.37 -32.45
CA CYS A 501 -8.28 -7.52 -32.26
C CYS A 501 -7.87 -8.94 -31.84
N LEU A 502 -8.83 -9.76 -31.38
CA LEU A 502 -8.62 -11.14 -30.94
C LEU A 502 -9.08 -12.20 -31.95
N ARG A 503 -9.67 -11.79 -33.07
CA ARG A 503 -10.23 -12.68 -34.10
C ARG A 503 -9.22 -12.86 -35.24
N LEU A 504 -8.73 -14.07 -35.53
CA LEU A 504 -7.83 -14.29 -36.68
C LEU A 504 -8.57 -14.40 -38.02
N GLY A 505 -9.86 -14.73 -37.98
CA GLY A 505 -10.70 -14.96 -39.16
C GLY A 505 -11.48 -13.71 -39.56
N ARG A 506 -12.79 -13.88 -39.81
CA ARG A 506 -13.66 -12.76 -40.16
C ARG A 506 -13.85 -11.81 -38.97
N LYS A 507 -13.98 -10.52 -39.27
CA LYS A 507 -14.20 -9.44 -38.29
C LYS A 507 -15.67 -9.04 -38.28
N VAL A 508 -16.18 -8.58 -37.14
CA VAL A 508 -17.57 -8.11 -37.05
C VAL A 508 -17.72 -6.74 -37.70
N ILE A 509 -16.72 -5.86 -37.52
CA ILE A 509 -16.66 -4.57 -38.19
C ILE A 509 -15.79 -4.70 -39.45
N GLU A 510 -16.35 -4.37 -40.60
CA GLU A 510 -15.62 -4.35 -41.86
C GLU A 510 -14.53 -3.26 -41.83
N ASN A 511 -13.28 -3.64 -42.18
CA ASN A 511 -12.11 -2.75 -42.18
C ASN A 511 -11.88 -1.99 -40.86
N ASN A 512 -12.08 -2.67 -39.73
CA ASN A 512 -11.82 -2.09 -38.41
C ASN A 512 -10.34 -1.62 -38.27
N PRO A 513 -10.06 -0.33 -38.02
CA PRO A 513 -8.70 0.18 -37.88
C PRO A 513 -7.96 -0.36 -36.65
N LEU A 514 -8.69 -0.92 -35.67
CA LEU A 514 -8.13 -1.52 -34.46
C LEU A 514 -7.93 -3.05 -34.59
N ALA A 515 -8.30 -3.63 -35.73
CA ALA A 515 -8.00 -5.03 -36.01
C ALA A 515 -6.50 -5.30 -35.86
N ASP A 516 -6.16 -6.45 -35.27
CA ASP A 516 -4.79 -6.95 -35.14
C ASP A 516 -3.83 -6.02 -34.35
N SER A 517 -4.39 -5.10 -33.55
CA SER A 517 -3.62 -4.13 -32.75
C SER A 517 -2.97 -4.73 -31.49
N PHE A 518 -3.45 -5.88 -31.01
CA PHE A 518 -2.96 -6.50 -29.77
C PHE A 518 -1.75 -7.42 -30.01
N GLU A 519 -0.64 -7.14 -29.34
CA GLU A 519 0.58 -7.96 -29.41
C GLU A 519 1.05 -8.51 -28.06
N PHE A 520 0.86 -7.78 -26.95
CA PHE A 520 1.22 -8.20 -25.59
C PHE A 520 0.39 -7.46 -24.54
N GLY A 521 0.33 -7.99 -23.33
CA GLY A 521 -0.42 -7.42 -22.21
C GLY A 521 -1.35 -8.44 -21.53
N VAL A 522 -2.27 -7.92 -20.73
CA VAL A 522 -3.27 -8.71 -20.00
C VAL A 522 -4.63 -8.45 -20.62
N ILE A 523 -5.29 -9.51 -21.08
CA ILE A 523 -6.68 -9.49 -21.50
C ILE A 523 -7.53 -9.99 -20.34
N ASP A 524 -8.49 -9.17 -19.91
CA ASP A 524 -9.38 -9.46 -18.78
C ASP A 524 -10.83 -9.38 -19.26
N ILE A 525 -11.50 -10.53 -19.34
CA ILE A 525 -12.85 -10.67 -19.93
C ILE A 525 -13.80 -11.17 -18.86
N THR A 526 -14.78 -10.35 -18.49
CA THR A 526 -15.91 -10.83 -17.69
C THR A 526 -17.01 -11.41 -18.58
N GLU A 527 -17.66 -12.48 -18.12
CA GLU A 527 -18.79 -13.14 -18.78
C GLU A 527 -18.47 -13.64 -20.19
N VAL A 528 -17.29 -14.26 -20.38
CA VAL A 528 -16.83 -14.74 -21.69
C VAL A 528 -17.80 -15.73 -22.35
N GLY A 529 -18.53 -16.52 -21.55
CA GLY A 529 -19.52 -17.47 -22.05
C GLY A 529 -20.70 -16.79 -22.73
N LYS A 530 -21.06 -15.55 -22.35
CA LYS A 530 -22.13 -14.80 -23.04
C LYS A 530 -21.70 -14.30 -24.42
N GLU A 531 -20.42 -13.96 -24.58
CA GLU A 531 -19.84 -13.52 -25.86
C GLU A 531 -19.58 -14.71 -26.79
N ARG A 532 -18.99 -15.78 -26.25
CA ARG A 532 -18.53 -16.95 -27.03
C ARG A 532 -19.58 -18.04 -27.20
N LYS A 533 -20.52 -18.16 -26.25
CA LYS A 533 -21.56 -19.20 -26.17
C LYS A 533 -20.99 -20.62 -26.07
N ASN A 534 -21.85 -21.56 -25.67
CA ASN A 534 -21.49 -22.97 -25.66
C ASN A 534 -21.83 -23.65 -27.00
N MET A 535 -21.42 -24.91 -27.16
CA MET A 535 -21.64 -25.64 -28.41
C MET A 535 -23.14 -25.89 -28.71
N LEU A 536 -23.98 -26.01 -27.68
CA LEU A 536 -25.42 -26.21 -27.83
C LEU A 536 -26.12 -24.97 -28.39
N GLU A 537 -25.75 -23.79 -27.88
CA GLU A 537 -26.25 -22.49 -28.33
C GLU A 537 -25.75 -22.12 -29.73
N LEU A 538 -24.59 -22.64 -30.13
CA LEU A 538 -24.01 -22.43 -31.45
C LEU A 538 -24.42 -23.49 -32.49
N LYS A 539 -25.37 -24.39 -32.19
CA LYS A 539 -25.75 -25.50 -33.11
C LYS A 539 -26.20 -25.01 -34.49
N GLU A 540 -26.93 -23.90 -34.52
CA GLU A 540 -27.53 -23.37 -35.75
C GLU A 540 -26.53 -22.66 -36.66
N LEU A 541 -25.41 -22.18 -36.12
CA LEU A 541 -24.39 -21.42 -36.86
C LEU A 541 -23.45 -22.34 -37.64
N LYS A 542 -23.08 -21.95 -38.87
CA LYS A 542 -22.14 -22.69 -39.73
C LYS A 542 -20.83 -21.92 -39.94
N LYS A 543 -19.71 -22.65 -40.05
CA LYS A 543 -18.37 -22.07 -40.30
C LYS A 543 -18.25 -21.41 -41.68
N ARG A 544 -19.05 -21.83 -42.67
CA ARG A 544 -19.03 -21.32 -44.05
C ARG A 544 -20.01 -20.18 -44.30
N GLU A 545 -20.69 -19.67 -43.27
CA GLU A 545 -21.54 -18.48 -43.43
C GLU A 545 -20.73 -17.25 -43.82
N ASP A 546 -21.33 -16.38 -44.63
CA ASP A 546 -20.72 -15.12 -45.07
C ASP A 546 -20.67 -14.09 -43.94
N MET A 547 -21.67 -14.09 -43.06
CA MET A 547 -21.69 -13.24 -41.88
C MET A 547 -20.71 -13.75 -40.82
N THR A 548 -20.05 -12.81 -40.14
CA THR A 548 -19.14 -13.15 -39.03
C THR A 548 -19.90 -13.74 -37.85
N ASN A 549 -19.43 -14.88 -37.36
CA ASN A 549 -19.98 -15.62 -36.24
C ASN A 549 -18.87 -16.30 -35.42
N GLN A 550 -19.23 -16.85 -34.26
CA GLN A 550 -18.27 -17.45 -33.32
C GLN A 550 -17.55 -18.70 -33.86
N LYS A 551 -18.00 -19.30 -34.99
CA LYS A 551 -17.36 -20.46 -35.62
C LYS A 551 -16.39 -20.09 -36.75
N ASN A 552 -16.51 -18.89 -37.34
CA ASN A 552 -15.71 -18.44 -38.48
C ASN A 552 -14.78 -17.25 -38.16
N ASP A 553 -14.81 -16.74 -36.93
CA ASP A 553 -14.00 -15.60 -36.48
C ASP A 553 -12.57 -15.96 -36.02
N GLY A 554 -12.25 -17.24 -35.82
CA GLY A 554 -10.90 -17.71 -35.50
C GLY A 554 -10.39 -17.30 -34.10
N PHE A 555 -11.28 -16.94 -33.17
CA PHE A 555 -10.90 -16.55 -31.80
C PHE A 555 -10.24 -17.70 -31.01
N ASN A 556 -10.71 -18.94 -31.17
CA ASN A 556 -10.09 -20.09 -30.50
C ASN A 556 -8.68 -20.37 -31.04
N ASP A 557 -8.48 -20.18 -32.35
CA ASP A 557 -7.16 -20.32 -32.98
C ASP A 557 -6.21 -19.23 -32.48
N TRP A 558 -6.73 -18.01 -32.27
CA TRP A 558 -5.99 -16.92 -31.65
C TRP A 558 -5.50 -17.29 -30.24
N LEU A 559 -6.35 -17.85 -29.38
CA LEU A 559 -5.98 -18.29 -28.03
C LEU A 559 -4.83 -19.32 -28.03
N LYS A 560 -4.81 -20.21 -29.02
CA LYS A 560 -3.75 -21.23 -29.19
C LYS A 560 -2.42 -20.61 -29.61
N MET A 561 -2.46 -19.55 -30.42
CA MET A 561 -1.28 -19.01 -31.10
C MET A 561 -0.71 -17.73 -30.48
N ILE A 562 -1.46 -17.02 -29.62
CA ILE A 562 -1.08 -15.70 -29.10
C ILE A 562 0.27 -15.67 -28.37
N ARG A 563 0.70 -16.80 -27.80
CA ARG A 563 2.03 -16.94 -27.19
C ARG A 563 3.15 -16.51 -28.15
N HIS A 564 3.02 -16.83 -29.44
CA HIS A 564 4.10 -16.65 -30.40
C HIS A 564 4.38 -15.19 -30.76
N SER A 565 3.36 -14.32 -30.76
CA SER A 565 3.55 -12.89 -31.02
C SER A 565 4.09 -12.13 -29.80
N ALA A 566 3.75 -12.58 -28.59
CA ALA A 566 4.06 -11.92 -27.33
C ALA A 566 5.35 -12.40 -26.63
N THR A 567 6.07 -13.37 -27.21
CA THR A 567 7.26 -13.95 -26.58
C THR A 567 8.50 -13.11 -26.88
N VAL A 568 9.15 -12.60 -25.82
CA VAL A 568 10.43 -11.89 -25.90
C VAL A 568 11.40 -12.55 -24.92
N ASP A 569 12.58 -12.92 -25.42
CA ASP A 569 13.63 -13.60 -24.64
C ASP A 569 13.13 -14.84 -23.88
N ASN A 570 12.40 -15.70 -24.61
CA ASN A 570 11.78 -16.94 -24.11
C ASN A 570 10.71 -16.74 -23.01
N PHE A 571 10.24 -15.52 -22.78
CA PHE A 571 9.15 -15.24 -21.84
C PHE A 571 7.91 -14.67 -22.56
N PRO A 572 6.71 -15.24 -22.37
CA PRO A 572 5.48 -14.73 -22.97
C PRO A 572 4.92 -13.55 -22.16
N PHE A 573 4.89 -12.36 -22.76
CA PHE A 573 4.30 -11.16 -22.17
C PHE A 573 2.78 -11.06 -22.45
N VAL A 574 2.08 -12.19 -22.38
CA VAL A 574 0.62 -12.24 -22.58
C VAL A 574 -0.06 -13.10 -21.52
N LYS A 575 -1.20 -12.63 -21.03
CA LYS A 575 -2.10 -13.39 -20.14
C LYS A 575 -3.54 -13.12 -20.56
N VAL A 576 -4.34 -14.16 -20.65
CA VAL A 576 -5.79 -14.07 -20.90
C VAL A 576 -6.48 -14.59 -19.67
N ILE A 577 -7.29 -13.75 -19.05
CA ILE A 577 -8.02 -14.03 -17.82
C ILE A 577 -9.50 -13.89 -18.14
N THR A 578 -10.28 -14.90 -17.81
CA THR A 578 -11.72 -14.89 -18.01
C THR A 578 -12.46 -15.28 -16.74
N ASP A 579 -13.67 -14.79 -16.54
CA ASP A 579 -14.58 -15.32 -15.52
C ASP A 579 -15.84 -15.95 -16.11
N GLU A 580 -16.34 -16.98 -15.42
CA GLU A 580 -17.61 -17.61 -15.76
C GLU A 580 -18.28 -18.20 -14.51
N GLN A 581 -19.59 -18.47 -14.58
CA GLN A 581 -20.30 -19.18 -13.51
C GLN A 581 -20.07 -20.69 -13.55
N ARG A 582 -20.00 -21.25 -14.75
CA ARG A 582 -19.86 -22.68 -15.02
C ARG A 582 -18.83 -22.90 -16.12
N PRO A 583 -17.89 -23.84 -15.98
CA PRO A 583 -16.93 -24.14 -17.04
C PRO A 583 -17.57 -24.48 -18.39
N GLU A 584 -18.72 -25.16 -18.37
CA GLU A 584 -19.38 -25.67 -19.59
C GLU A 584 -20.09 -24.58 -20.40
N SER A 585 -20.20 -23.36 -19.85
CA SER A 585 -20.73 -22.21 -20.57
C SER A 585 -19.81 -21.74 -21.70
N TRP A 586 -18.52 -22.10 -21.65
CA TRP A 586 -17.58 -21.85 -22.72
C TRP A 586 -17.27 -23.13 -23.50
N GLY A 587 -17.14 -23.03 -24.83
CA GLY A 587 -16.91 -24.18 -25.69
C GLY A 587 -15.64 -24.98 -25.31
N ALA A 588 -15.74 -26.31 -25.37
CA ALA A 588 -14.67 -27.25 -24.95
C ALA A 588 -13.30 -26.91 -25.56
N ASP A 589 -13.24 -26.62 -26.85
CA ASP A 589 -11.98 -26.31 -27.57
C ASP A 589 -11.21 -25.10 -26.99
N ALA A 590 -11.91 -24.10 -26.46
CA ALA A 590 -11.28 -22.96 -25.81
C ALA A 590 -11.01 -23.23 -24.32
N ARG A 591 -11.93 -23.94 -23.66
CA ARG A 591 -11.81 -24.33 -22.26
C ARG A 591 -10.62 -25.24 -22.01
N ASP A 592 -10.35 -26.20 -22.89
CA ASP A 592 -9.25 -27.17 -22.75
C ASP A 592 -7.86 -26.50 -22.80
N LEU A 593 -7.77 -25.26 -23.30
CA LEU A 593 -6.54 -24.43 -23.27
C LEU A 593 -6.34 -23.70 -21.94
N CYS A 594 -7.37 -23.68 -21.09
CA CYS A 594 -7.39 -22.95 -19.84
C CYS A 594 -7.02 -23.85 -18.68
N GLU A 595 -6.46 -23.24 -17.64
CA GLU A 595 -6.55 -23.81 -16.30
C GLU A 595 -7.76 -23.18 -15.59
N ILE A 596 -8.60 -24.01 -14.99
CA ILE A 596 -9.84 -23.60 -14.35
C ILE A 596 -9.59 -23.42 -12.87
N VAL A 597 -9.90 -22.24 -12.35
CA VAL A 597 -9.81 -21.91 -10.93
C VAL A 597 -11.21 -21.81 -10.35
N HIS A 598 -11.61 -22.83 -9.62
CA HIS A 598 -12.90 -22.91 -8.94
C HIS A 598 -12.84 -22.22 -7.58
N ILE A 599 -13.70 -21.23 -7.35
CA ILE A 599 -13.86 -20.61 -6.04
C ILE A 599 -14.79 -21.48 -5.19
N ARG A 600 -14.21 -22.29 -4.30
CA ARG A 600 -14.96 -23.15 -3.37
C ARG A 600 -15.64 -22.31 -2.30
N GLU A 601 -14.87 -21.48 -1.61
CA GLU A 601 -15.34 -20.73 -0.45
C GLU A 601 -14.69 -19.34 -0.41
N SER A 602 -15.50 -18.32 -0.11
CA SER A 602 -15.00 -16.99 0.27
C SER A 602 -14.98 -16.91 1.79
N GLY A 603 -13.79 -16.85 2.39
CA GLY A 603 -13.65 -16.66 3.82
C GLY A 603 -14.14 -15.29 4.29
N GLU A 604 -14.23 -15.13 5.61
CA GLU A 604 -14.53 -13.84 6.24
C GLU A 604 -13.38 -12.84 6.07
N THR A 605 -13.71 -11.54 6.18
CA THR A 605 -12.69 -10.49 6.13
C THR A 605 -11.85 -10.54 7.39
N ARG A 606 -10.54 -10.74 7.22
CA ARG A 606 -9.54 -10.72 8.29
C ARG A 606 -8.75 -9.42 8.26
N LEU A 607 -8.15 -9.06 9.40
CA LEU A 607 -7.33 -7.87 9.52
C LEU A 607 -5.85 -8.25 9.65
N ALA A 608 -5.00 -7.66 8.80
CA ALA A 608 -3.56 -7.87 8.84
C ALA A 608 -2.85 -7.14 9.99
N MET A 609 -3.48 -6.08 10.53
CA MET A 609 -2.91 -5.27 11.60
C MET A 609 -3.11 -5.93 12.98
N PRO A 610 -2.04 -6.26 13.72
CA PRO A 610 -2.15 -6.93 15.02
C PRO A 610 -2.77 -6.04 16.10
N PHE A 611 -3.31 -6.68 17.14
CA PHE A 611 -3.89 -6.06 18.35
C PHE A 611 -5.03 -5.05 18.09
N PHE A 612 -5.69 -5.09 16.94
CA PHE A 612 -6.80 -4.18 16.66
C PHE A 612 -8.10 -4.54 17.38
N PHE A 613 -8.18 -5.72 17.99
CA PHE A 613 -9.31 -6.16 18.81
C PHE A 613 -9.70 -5.14 19.90
N VAL A 614 -8.74 -4.41 20.49
CA VAL A 614 -9.03 -3.34 21.47
C VAL A 614 -9.81 -2.19 20.82
N GLY A 615 -9.43 -1.83 19.59
CA GLY A 615 -10.13 -0.83 18.79
C GLY A 615 -11.52 -1.30 18.37
N GLU A 616 -11.68 -2.59 18.03
CA GLU A 616 -12.96 -3.20 17.70
C GLU A 616 -13.92 -3.20 18.90
N LEU A 617 -13.43 -3.53 20.09
CA LEU A 617 -14.21 -3.50 21.34
C LEU A 617 -14.67 -2.08 21.68
N LEU A 618 -13.78 -1.10 21.54
CA LEU A 618 -14.13 0.31 21.76
C LEU A 618 -15.16 0.80 20.73
N TYR A 619 -15.01 0.39 19.47
CA TYR A 619 -15.94 0.71 18.40
C TYR A 619 -17.32 0.09 18.61
N SER A 620 -17.40 -1.20 18.97
CA SER A 620 -18.67 -1.90 19.22
C SER A 620 -19.43 -1.31 20.40
N LEU A 621 -18.72 -0.93 21.48
CA LEU A 621 -19.31 -0.28 22.65
C LEU A 621 -19.92 1.08 22.33
N ILE A 622 -19.21 1.91 21.55
CA ILE A 622 -19.68 3.25 21.17
C ILE A 622 -20.80 3.17 20.14
N LEU A 623 -20.61 2.42 19.06
CA LEU A 623 -21.53 2.42 17.92
C LEU A 623 -22.82 1.65 18.22
N GLY A 624 -22.74 0.51 18.93
CA GLY A 624 -23.92 -0.27 19.28
C GLY A 624 -24.95 0.53 20.08
N ARG A 625 -24.48 1.39 21.00
CA ARG A 625 -25.35 2.31 21.75
C ARG A 625 -25.83 3.49 20.91
N PHE A 626 -24.98 4.00 20.03
CA PHE A 626 -25.31 5.14 19.17
C PHE A 626 -26.41 4.80 18.14
N VAL A 627 -26.35 3.63 17.50
CA VAL A 627 -27.29 3.24 16.43
C VAL A 627 -28.73 3.22 16.92
N ASN A 628 -28.99 2.57 18.05
CA ASN A 628 -30.33 2.50 18.65
C ASN A 628 -30.86 3.88 19.05
N LEU A 629 -29.98 4.74 19.58
CA LEU A 629 -30.33 6.12 19.93
C LEU A 629 -30.63 6.94 18.67
N TYR A 630 -29.83 6.76 17.61
CA TYR A 630 -29.95 7.48 16.34
C TYR A 630 -31.25 7.12 15.61
N TYR A 631 -31.63 5.84 15.57
CA TYR A 631 -32.91 5.42 14.98
C TYR A 631 -34.11 6.06 15.68
N ARG A 632 -34.15 5.99 17.02
CA ARG A 632 -35.22 6.62 17.81
C ARG A 632 -35.26 8.13 17.60
N TYR A 633 -34.09 8.78 17.59
CA TYR A 633 -34.00 10.21 17.33
C TYR A 633 -34.53 10.58 15.93
N ARG A 634 -34.15 9.84 14.88
CA ARG A 634 -34.58 10.14 13.51
C ARG A 634 -36.07 9.91 13.29
N PHE A 635 -36.64 8.95 14.02
CA PHE A 635 -38.08 8.67 14.04
C PHE A 635 -38.87 9.79 14.74
N THR A 636 -38.44 10.24 15.91
CA THR A 636 -39.20 11.23 16.69
C THR A 636 -38.89 12.68 16.32
N ARG A 637 -37.74 12.97 15.70
CA ARG A 637 -37.27 14.35 15.47
C ARG A 637 -36.66 14.59 14.09
N GLY A 638 -37.03 15.71 13.48
CA GLY A 638 -36.49 16.27 12.24
C GLY A 638 -35.45 17.40 12.42
N ASP A 639 -35.31 17.94 13.64
CA ASP A 639 -34.40 19.05 13.96
C ASP A 639 -32.98 18.58 14.34
N ASN A 640 -32.01 19.51 14.37
CA ASN A 640 -30.61 19.23 14.72
C ASN A 640 -30.29 19.70 16.15
N THR A 641 -30.04 18.74 17.06
CA THR A 641 -29.71 19.00 18.48
C THR A 641 -28.20 18.98 18.77
N LEU A 642 -27.76 19.74 19.77
CA LEU A 642 -26.35 19.80 20.18
C LEU A 642 -25.81 18.44 20.65
N SER A 643 -26.57 17.73 21.48
CA SER A 643 -26.16 16.41 21.99
C SER A 643 -26.00 15.39 20.87
N MET A 644 -26.96 15.31 19.94
CA MET A 644 -26.87 14.41 18.79
C MET A 644 -25.74 14.81 17.85
N HIS A 645 -25.50 16.12 17.66
CA HIS A 645 -24.37 16.61 16.86
C HIS A 645 -23.02 16.15 17.43
N LEU A 646 -22.81 16.25 18.75
CA LEU A 646 -21.59 15.80 19.42
C LEU A 646 -21.43 14.28 19.39
N LEU A 647 -22.50 13.53 19.72
CA LEU A 647 -22.48 12.07 19.66
C LEU A 647 -22.21 11.56 18.25
N LYS A 648 -22.87 12.15 17.23
CA LYS A 648 -22.63 11.83 15.82
C LYS A 648 -21.19 12.16 15.41
N ALA A 649 -20.62 13.26 15.89
CA ALA A 649 -19.22 13.60 15.60
C ALA A 649 -18.22 12.60 16.19
N ILE A 650 -18.45 12.15 17.44
CA ILE A 650 -17.63 11.11 18.09
C ILE A 650 -17.79 9.77 17.38
N ALA A 651 -19.04 9.34 17.14
CA ALA A 651 -19.35 8.09 16.45
C ALA A 651 -18.78 8.09 15.03
N ALA A 652 -18.89 9.21 14.28
CA ALA A 652 -18.29 9.35 12.96
C ALA A 652 -16.76 9.24 13.01
N LYS A 653 -16.09 9.88 13.98
CA LYS A 653 -14.62 9.76 14.11
C LYS A 653 -14.19 8.33 14.41
N ALA A 654 -14.90 7.63 15.29
CA ALA A 654 -14.67 6.22 15.57
C ALA A 654 -14.91 5.35 14.32
N GLN A 655 -16.02 5.57 13.61
CA GLN A 655 -16.36 4.90 12.35
C GLN A 655 -15.29 5.10 11.27
N HIS A 656 -14.84 6.35 11.07
CA HIS A 656 -13.83 6.66 10.06
C HIS A 656 -12.50 6.00 10.38
N TYR A 657 -12.10 5.96 11.65
CA TYR A 657 -10.90 5.26 12.07
C TYR A 657 -11.01 3.75 11.85
N TYR A 658 -12.11 3.14 12.33
CA TYR A 658 -12.38 1.71 12.17
C TYR A 658 -12.42 1.31 10.69
N SER A 659 -13.25 1.99 9.89
CA SER A 659 -13.40 1.72 8.45
C SER A 659 -12.09 1.98 7.71
N GLY A 660 -11.34 3.02 8.09
CA GLY A 660 -10.03 3.31 7.49
C GLY A 660 -9.02 2.20 7.72
N VAL A 661 -8.99 1.61 8.93
CA VAL A 661 -8.12 0.47 9.25
C VAL A 661 -8.54 -0.77 8.46
N TYR A 662 -9.82 -1.13 8.42
CA TYR A 662 -10.31 -2.28 7.64
C TYR A 662 -10.16 -2.12 6.13
N ASN A 663 -10.34 -0.91 5.60
CA ASN A 663 -10.14 -0.64 4.18
C ASN A 663 -8.65 -0.71 3.79
N THR A 664 -7.75 -0.42 4.73
CA THR A 664 -6.30 -0.43 4.47
C THR A 664 -5.69 -1.81 4.70
N PHE A 665 -6.03 -2.47 5.81
CA PHE A 665 -5.41 -3.69 6.30
C PHE A 665 -6.31 -4.93 6.22
N GLY A 666 -7.55 -4.78 5.74
CA GLY A 666 -8.47 -5.90 5.56
C GLY A 666 -8.12 -6.73 4.32
N TYR A 667 -8.23 -8.05 4.46
CA TYR A 667 -8.09 -8.99 3.36
C TYR A 667 -9.03 -10.20 3.55
N CYS A 668 -9.38 -10.86 2.45
CA CYS A 668 -10.28 -11.99 2.39
C CYS A 668 -9.57 -13.18 1.75
N PRO A 669 -9.32 -14.28 2.50
CA PRO A 669 -8.81 -15.52 1.90
C PRO A 669 -9.93 -16.21 1.11
N LEU A 670 -9.63 -16.60 -0.14
CA LEU A 670 -10.44 -17.45 -0.98
C LEU A 670 -9.82 -18.84 -1.01
N ARG A 671 -10.61 -19.88 -0.74
CA ARG A 671 -10.20 -21.26 -1.00
C ARG A 671 -10.52 -21.57 -2.45
N VAL A 672 -9.48 -21.85 -3.22
CA VAL A 672 -9.57 -22.09 -4.65
C VAL A 672 -9.06 -23.47 -4.98
N GLN A 673 -9.73 -24.14 -5.91
CA GLN A 673 -9.29 -25.40 -6.47
C GLN A 673 -8.92 -25.20 -7.92
N VAL A 674 -7.80 -25.78 -8.31
CA VAL A 674 -7.28 -25.63 -9.66
C VAL A 674 -7.38 -26.94 -10.39
N GLU A 675 -7.89 -26.89 -11.61
CA GLU A 675 -8.18 -28.03 -12.48
C GLU A 675 -7.69 -27.74 -13.90
N SER A 676 -7.25 -28.76 -14.63
CA SER A 676 -7.05 -28.65 -16.07
C SER A 676 -8.38 -28.37 -16.79
N GLY A 677 -8.33 -27.62 -17.90
CA GLY A 677 -9.49 -27.33 -18.75
C GLY A 677 -10.22 -28.56 -19.27
N THR A 678 -9.50 -29.69 -19.41
CA THR A 678 -10.02 -31.00 -19.78
C THR A 678 -10.94 -31.64 -18.74
N GLN A 679 -10.90 -31.17 -17.48
CA GLN A 679 -11.61 -31.72 -16.32
C GLN A 679 -11.22 -33.18 -15.99
N ASP A 680 -9.92 -33.49 -16.03
CA ASP A 680 -9.38 -34.83 -15.73
C ASP A 680 -9.41 -35.21 -14.23
N GLY A 681 -10.05 -34.41 -13.38
CA GLY A 681 -10.37 -34.74 -11.98
C GLY A 681 -9.27 -34.52 -10.93
N GLN A 682 -8.05 -34.14 -11.31
CA GLN A 682 -7.03 -33.71 -10.35
C GLN A 682 -7.29 -32.27 -9.91
N LEU A 683 -7.67 -32.08 -8.65
CA LEU A 683 -7.95 -30.79 -8.05
C LEU A 683 -6.86 -30.42 -7.05
N ASP A 684 -6.12 -29.35 -7.34
CA ASP A 684 -5.10 -28.81 -6.45
C ASP A 684 -5.69 -27.68 -5.57
N GLU A 685 -5.63 -27.84 -4.26
CA GLU A 685 -6.18 -26.87 -3.31
C GLU A 685 -5.17 -25.77 -2.97
N ASN A 686 -5.58 -24.54 -3.19
CA ASN A 686 -4.77 -23.36 -2.94
C ASN A 686 -5.57 -22.28 -2.19
N THR A 687 -4.86 -21.32 -1.60
CA THR A 687 -5.47 -20.14 -0.99
C THR A 687 -5.05 -18.89 -1.74
N TYR A 688 -6.02 -18.10 -2.19
CA TYR A 688 -5.81 -16.81 -2.84
C TYR A 688 -6.24 -15.67 -1.90
N TYR A 689 -5.50 -14.57 -1.83
CA TYR A 689 -5.79 -13.50 -0.85
C TYR A 689 -6.27 -12.22 -1.53
N LEU A 690 -7.54 -11.86 -1.37
CA LEU A 690 -8.07 -10.59 -1.87
C LEU A 690 -7.84 -9.47 -0.85
N ALA A 691 -6.99 -8.50 -1.16
CA ALA A 691 -6.73 -7.36 -0.28
C ALA A 691 -7.66 -6.18 -0.57
N ASN A 692 -8.34 -5.66 0.47
CA ASN A 692 -9.36 -4.63 0.31
C ASN A 692 -8.79 -3.35 -0.33
N LYS A 693 -7.63 -2.90 0.13
CA LYS A 693 -6.98 -1.69 -0.36
C LYS A 693 -6.60 -1.79 -1.84
N LYS A 694 -6.14 -2.97 -2.29
CA LYS A 694 -5.76 -3.19 -3.68
C LYS A 694 -6.97 -3.08 -4.60
N ILE A 695 -8.06 -3.77 -4.24
CA ILE A 695 -9.24 -4.03 -5.08
C ILE A 695 -10.32 -2.94 -4.93
N TYR A 696 -10.76 -2.66 -3.71
CA TYR A 696 -11.88 -1.75 -3.43
C TYR A 696 -11.48 -0.28 -3.38
N SER A 697 -10.27 0.06 -3.82
CA SER A 697 -9.83 1.46 -3.97
C SER A 697 -10.43 2.14 -5.20
N LYS A 698 -11.64 1.76 -5.64
CA LYS A 698 -12.26 2.07 -6.94
C LYS A 698 -11.45 1.56 -8.13
N ARG A 699 -11.01 0.29 -8.09
CA ARG A 699 -10.33 -0.35 -9.23
C ARG A 699 -11.27 -0.70 -10.36
N PHE A 700 -12.46 -1.18 -10.01
CA PHE A 700 -13.49 -1.53 -10.96
C PHE A 700 -14.84 -1.29 -10.29
N SER A 701 -15.90 -1.23 -11.09
CA SER A 701 -17.27 -1.19 -10.60
C SER A 701 -17.87 -2.59 -10.71
N THR A 702 -18.46 -3.10 -9.62
CA THR A 702 -19.15 -4.40 -9.63
C THR A 702 -20.39 -4.40 -10.52
N ASP A 703 -20.92 -3.22 -10.83
CA ASP A 703 -22.09 -2.97 -11.65
C ASP A 703 -21.70 -2.47 -13.05
N CYS A 704 -20.70 -3.07 -13.68
CA CYS A 704 -20.16 -2.62 -14.98
C CYS A 704 -21.19 -2.48 -16.12
N PHE A 705 -22.35 -3.14 -16.03
CA PHE A 705 -23.46 -3.03 -17.00
C PHE A 705 -24.67 -2.24 -16.46
N SER A 706 -24.54 -1.50 -15.35
CA SER A 706 -25.67 -0.76 -14.75
C SER A 706 -26.26 0.27 -15.71
N ASP A 707 -25.43 0.98 -16.48
CA ASP A 707 -25.88 1.96 -17.46
C ASP A 707 -26.86 1.37 -18.50
N PHE A 708 -26.65 0.12 -18.93
CA PHE A 708 -27.58 -0.56 -19.83
C PHE A 708 -28.95 -0.74 -19.18
N PHE A 709 -28.99 -1.18 -17.92
CA PHE A 709 -30.24 -1.35 -17.18
C PHE A 709 -30.88 -0.01 -16.82
N THR A 710 -30.10 1.02 -16.55
CA THR A 710 -30.60 2.38 -16.33
C THR A 710 -31.32 2.91 -17.57
N GLN A 711 -30.72 2.74 -18.76
CA GLN A 711 -31.37 3.12 -20.02
C GLN A 711 -32.64 2.29 -20.29
N LYS A 712 -32.64 1.00 -19.92
CA LYS A 712 -33.84 0.16 -20.00
C LYS A 712 -34.95 0.64 -19.04
N ALA A 713 -34.59 0.97 -17.81
CA ALA A 713 -35.53 1.46 -16.80
C ALA A 713 -36.12 2.82 -17.17
N LEU A 714 -35.32 3.73 -17.72
CA LEU A 714 -35.78 5.05 -18.20
C LEU A 714 -36.76 4.98 -19.37
N ARG A 715 -36.79 3.87 -20.12
CA ARG A 715 -37.80 3.64 -21.18
C ARG A 715 -39.14 3.19 -20.63
N SER A 716 -39.19 2.69 -19.40
CA SER A 716 -40.44 2.28 -18.76
C SER A 716 -41.24 3.52 -18.34
N PRO A 717 -42.50 3.68 -18.77
CA PRO A 717 -43.35 4.77 -18.30
C PRO A 717 -43.90 4.54 -16.88
N VAL A 718 -43.69 3.35 -16.32
CA VAL A 718 -44.24 2.89 -15.03
C VAL A 718 -43.12 2.47 -14.06
N GLY A 719 -43.33 2.74 -12.77
CA GLY A 719 -42.49 2.31 -11.66
C GLY A 719 -43.05 1.09 -10.92
N LEU A 720 -42.43 0.74 -9.78
CA LEU A 720 -42.85 -0.41 -8.96
C LEU A 720 -44.27 -0.22 -8.39
N ASP A 721 -44.59 0.99 -7.91
CA ASP A 721 -45.90 1.33 -7.32
C ASP A 721 -47.05 1.34 -8.34
N ASP A 722 -46.73 1.39 -9.63
CA ASP A 722 -47.71 1.35 -10.72
C ASP A 722 -48.01 -0.09 -11.18
N LEU A 723 -47.26 -1.10 -10.69
CA LEU A 723 -47.48 -2.49 -11.06
C LEU A 723 -48.72 -3.04 -10.34
N PRO A 724 -49.57 -3.83 -11.03
CA PRO A 724 -50.73 -4.45 -10.39
C PRO A 724 -50.31 -5.44 -9.32
N GLU A 725 -50.90 -5.31 -8.13
CA GLU A 725 -50.76 -6.27 -7.03
C GLU A 725 -51.81 -7.38 -7.15
N TYR A 726 -51.50 -8.57 -6.64
CA TYR A 726 -52.49 -9.64 -6.52
C TYR A 726 -53.54 -9.27 -5.48
N ALA A 727 -54.81 -9.54 -5.77
CA ALA A 727 -55.91 -9.20 -4.86
C ALA A 727 -55.91 -10.03 -3.55
N THR A 728 -55.41 -11.27 -3.61
CA THR A 728 -55.36 -12.20 -2.45
C THR A 728 -54.10 -13.08 -2.51
N GLU A 729 -53.88 -13.95 -1.52
CA GLU A 729 -52.73 -14.85 -1.46
C GLU A 729 -52.69 -15.88 -2.61
N LYS A 730 -53.85 -16.17 -3.24
CA LYS A 730 -53.96 -17.07 -4.38
C LYS A 730 -54.27 -16.28 -5.65
N ALA A 731 -53.34 -16.28 -6.60
CA ALA A 731 -53.58 -15.70 -7.91
C ALA A 731 -54.76 -16.38 -8.63
N THR A 732 -55.62 -15.58 -9.23
CA THR A 732 -56.68 -16.03 -10.14
C THR A 732 -56.10 -16.32 -11.54
N PHE A 733 -56.83 -17.06 -12.38
CA PHE A 733 -56.42 -17.31 -13.77
C PHE A 733 -56.16 -16.02 -14.56
N ALA A 734 -56.97 -14.98 -14.34
CA ALA A 734 -56.81 -13.68 -14.99
C ALA A 734 -55.52 -12.98 -14.55
N GLU A 735 -55.18 -13.02 -13.26
CA GLU A 735 -53.93 -12.45 -12.74
C GLU A 735 -52.70 -13.27 -13.18
N MET A 736 -52.83 -14.59 -13.32
CA MET A 736 -51.76 -15.44 -13.88
C MET A 736 -51.51 -15.13 -15.36
N ASP A 737 -52.56 -14.85 -16.14
CA ASP A 737 -52.44 -14.45 -17.54
C ASP A 737 -51.65 -13.13 -17.68
N LEU A 738 -51.78 -12.18 -16.72
CA LEU A 738 -51.02 -10.92 -16.71
C LEU A 738 -49.49 -11.12 -16.56
N GLN A 739 -49.04 -12.27 -16.05
CA GLN A 739 -47.61 -12.56 -15.87
C GLN A 739 -46.87 -12.73 -17.20
N ASN A 740 -47.58 -13.07 -18.30
CA ASN A 740 -46.98 -13.46 -19.58
C ASN A 740 -45.92 -14.57 -19.44
N SER A 741 -46.15 -15.52 -18.52
CA SER A 741 -45.20 -16.59 -18.19
C SER A 741 -45.23 -17.74 -19.20
N TYR A 742 -44.06 -18.11 -19.75
CA TYR A 742 -43.92 -19.31 -20.60
C TYR A 742 -44.45 -20.57 -19.92
N PHE A 743 -44.16 -20.75 -18.63
CA PHE A 743 -44.59 -21.93 -17.88
C PHE A 743 -46.12 -22.01 -17.77
N PHE A 744 -46.78 -20.89 -17.48
CA PHE A 744 -48.24 -20.88 -17.36
C PHE A 744 -48.92 -21.03 -18.73
N ASN A 745 -48.35 -20.41 -19.76
CA ASN A 745 -48.80 -20.58 -21.15
C ASN A 745 -48.69 -22.04 -21.60
N ASP A 746 -47.60 -22.74 -21.25
CA ASP A 746 -47.44 -24.17 -21.52
C ASP A 746 -48.44 -25.03 -20.73
N LEU A 747 -48.70 -24.69 -19.46
CA LEU A 747 -49.73 -25.37 -18.65
C LEU A 747 -51.12 -25.22 -19.28
N LYS A 748 -51.50 -24.00 -19.66
CA LYS A 748 -52.76 -23.69 -20.34
C LYS A 748 -52.85 -24.37 -21.71
N GLY A 749 -51.71 -24.46 -22.42
CA GLY A 749 -51.60 -25.19 -23.69
C GLY A 749 -51.86 -26.68 -23.52
N LYS A 750 -51.25 -27.31 -22.50
CA LYS A 750 -51.48 -28.72 -22.16
C LYS A 750 -52.91 -28.99 -21.69
N ASP A 751 -53.50 -28.08 -20.94
CA ASP A 751 -54.90 -28.18 -20.50
C ASP A 751 -55.86 -28.16 -21.70
N LYS A 752 -55.65 -27.24 -22.64
CA LYS A 752 -56.40 -27.19 -23.91
C LYS A 752 -56.18 -28.40 -24.81
N GLN A 753 -54.97 -28.96 -24.81
CA GLN A 753 -54.64 -30.15 -25.59
C GLN A 753 -55.33 -31.39 -24.99
N ASN A 754 -55.38 -31.50 -23.67
CA ASN A 754 -56.16 -32.52 -22.97
C ASN A 754 -57.68 -32.38 -23.23
N GLU A 755 -58.22 -31.16 -23.23
CA GLU A 755 -59.65 -30.92 -23.60
C GLU A 755 -59.96 -31.29 -25.07
N GLN A 756 -58.99 -31.13 -25.98
CA GLN A 756 -59.13 -31.53 -27.38
C GLN A 756 -59.02 -33.05 -27.54
N ASP A 757 -58.08 -33.69 -26.84
CA ASP A 757 -57.90 -35.13 -26.86
C ASP A 757 -59.09 -35.86 -26.20
N GLU A 758 -59.69 -35.31 -25.14
CA GLU A 758 -60.94 -35.82 -24.55
C GLU A 758 -62.14 -35.70 -25.51
N LYS A 759 -62.22 -34.62 -26.30
CA LYS A 759 -63.25 -34.47 -27.35
C LYS A 759 -63.05 -35.41 -28.54
N ILE A 760 -61.82 -35.81 -28.84
CA ILE A 760 -61.49 -36.74 -29.94
C ILE A 760 -61.72 -38.21 -29.51
N ILE A 761 -61.58 -38.53 -28.23
CA ILE A 761 -61.73 -39.90 -27.70
C ILE A 761 -63.18 -40.27 -27.36
N GLY A 762 -64.14 -39.33 -27.43
CA GLY A 762 -65.56 -39.65 -27.32
C GLY A 762 -65.95 -40.13 -25.92
N ARG A 763 -65.94 -39.20 -24.97
CA ARG A 763 -66.80 -39.24 -23.79
C ARG A 763 -67.71 -38.03 -23.78
#